data_AF-A0A182K7W8-F1
#
_entry.id   AF-A0A182K7W8-F1
#
_cell.length_a   1.000
_cell.length_b   1.000
_cell.length_c   1.000
_cell.angle_alpha   90.00
_cell.angle_beta   90.00
_cell.angle_gamma   90.00
#
_symmetry.space_group_name_H-M   'P 1'
#
loop_
_entity.id
_entity.type
_entity.pdbx_description
1 polymer ?
#
loop_
_entity_poly.entity_id
_entity_poly.type
_entity_poly.pdbx_seq_one_letter_code
_entity_poly.pdbx_strand_id
1 'polypeptide(L)'
;MSRCVWYSLRSSRGVVSGFGASLNYCLPQFAARVCAFSSKDAGDDPPPTHPPEGVNGPKNAPPSNSTSKKFVRNATILVQQGCDIQELPVVVRKIAEDEFVSFVSNKIITAPLSTPSGNSEEGSTANDLQASLESDKDIIKSIDSCHSTKGVLTILKEREDEASGSTGYGPVVAIRALEKILKVESLLELKELEDTEPFERIVNCIVFHADSKAILDLLDELRSYLELPKTIDMLGNELVYRCSENALSIEECCDAIEVLTQCRRPEMVEKFWSGIADQEKSITERNVHFVFSSLLYLKISRRAVLTVLERRIPQLWWQMSPNATIEVLQALVACKLSPYRITQTLARWLNTNIHAVAEDELGAILEAFTNLAYSDAQIERAIERYVKAKGVKVSSQNLIVTILRHCEEFRLRNAHILNGCSEFFIANFSQLEPSYLKALFCPFAYLDFVPTNATKFFDTMNMFLDLHFAKIRPTDTIDIMFAYICLERFPLNFVNRIFNPYFLDVLHAKTRPERLDIVRGKLKVFDTGLTLECADYDGPLLPRDHSAKAVFHDGRIKRIINYITTELEELAGGSECITKFSVLQHLPVNSLYLVDVIFHPPGLGNIFSLNTMKERNINVAVLVHLPEYFDSTGKYLIGPQVMRIRHLRRLGLKVATLRFDILYKLKIHPQELREYLVERMKAALDALPPAGAPMPVDGTPRVIKSPGEIAVLRYVARVSSDAHKAVMKAMKPGMHEYQAEAEFLRHSYAVGGCRHVSYTCICGAGTNSAILHYGHAGSPNDCAIKDGNMCLFDMGANYGGYAADITCSFPANGKFTKDQKLVYNAVLAARDAVCGAAREGVSWIDMHLLANRVMLEELRKGQLLQGDVDEMMEAGLNAIFQPHGLGHFLGLDVHDVGGYLPGCPERSSKAGVNRLRTARTLKAGMYLTIEPGCYFIEPLMNKAYSDPSLSKFLVKENLDRFRNFGGVRIEDDVLITKDGIDNFTLVPRTVDEIEAWMAK
;
A
#
# COMPACT_ATOMS: atom_id res chain seq x y z
N MET A 1 1.21 31.40 -21.10
CA MET A 1 -0.08 31.31 -21.83
C MET A 1 -0.08 30.05 -22.68
N SER A 2 -1.27 29.48 -22.83
CA SER A 2 -1.72 28.49 -23.84
C SER A 2 -1.28 27.03 -23.70
N ARG A 3 -2.24 26.26 -23.15
CA ARG A 3 -2.44 24.82 -23.31
C ARG A 3 -2.54 24.43 -24.79
N CYS A 4 -2.00 23.28 -25.17
CA CYS A 4 -2.56 22.49 -26.27
C CYS A 4 -2.60 21.00 -25.92
N VAL A 5 -3.74 20.42 -26.22
CA VAL A 5 -4.26 19.12 -25.81
C VAL A 5 -3.87 18.08 -26.84
N TRP A 6 -3.33 16.94 -26.38
CA TRP A 6 -3.12 15.75 -27.21
C TRP A 6 -4.46 15.06 -27.49
N TYR A 7 -4.77 14.84 -28.77
CA TYR A 7 -5.82 13.92 -29.20
C TYR A 7 -5.21 12.65 -29.82
N SER A 8 -5.88 11.55 -29.49
CA SER A 8 -5.62 10.16 -29.83
C SER A 8 -5.54 9.86 -31.33
N LEU A 9 -4.60 8.99 -31.73
CA LEU A 9 -4.75 8.13 -32.91
C LEU A 9 -4.62 6.66 -32.48
N ARG A 10 -5.73 5.96 -32.68
CA ARG A 10 -5.96 4.53 -32.39
C ARG A 10 -5.07 3.64 -33.25
N SER A 11 -4.45 2.64 -32.63
CA SER A 11 -3.93 1.45 -33.31
C SER A 11 -5.06 0.46 -33.56
N SER A 12 -5.25 0.02 -34.80
CA SER A 12 -5.92 -1.24 -35.12
C SER A 12 -4.87 -2.37 -35.15
N ARG A 13 -5.17 -3.47 -34.45
CA ARG A 13 -4.38 -4.70 -34.44
C ARG A 13 -4.57 -5.47 -35.75
N GLY A 14 -3.49 -6.10 -36.21
CA GLY A 14 -3.51 -7.23 -37.14
C GLY A 14 -2.28 -8.12 -36.90
N VAL A 15 -2.50 -9.33 -36.40
CA VAL A 15 -1.52 -10.41 -36.28
C VAL A 15 -1.69 -11.31 -37.50
N VAL A 16 -0.64 -11.57 -38.29
CA VAL A 16 -0.35 -12.87 -38.96
C VAL A 16 1.16 -12.93 -39.31
N SER A 17 1.69 -14.14 -39.17
CA SER A 17 3.03 -14.72 -39.33
C SER A 17 3.90 -14.38 -40.56
N GLY A 18 5.22 -14.40 -40.32
CA GLY A 18 6.22 -15.17 -41.09
C GLY A 18 6.70 -14.60 -42.43
N PHE A 19 7.99 -14.23 -42.52
CA PHE A 19 8.99 -14.70 -43.50
C PHE A 19 10.28 -13.88 -43.32
N GLY A 20 11.42 -14.57 -43.36
CA GLY A 20 12.73 -13.96 -43.24
C GLY A 20 13.08 -13.07 -44.44
N ALA A 21 13.70 -11.92 -44.15
CA ALA A 21 14.56 -11.21 -45.08
C ALA A 21 15.58 -10.41 -44.26
N SER A 22 16.84 -10.79 -44.40
CA SER A 22 18.01 -10.02 -44.00
C SER A 22 17.99 -8.66 -44.70
N LEU A 23 17.68 -7.60 -43.94
CA LEU A 23 17.89 -6.21 -44.37
C LEU A 23 19.22 -5.73 -43.78
N ASN A 24 20.27 -5.86 -44.60
CA ASN A 24 21.53 -5.16 -44.40
C ASN A 24 21.25 -3.65 -44.37
N TYR A 25 21.27 -3.04 -43.19
CA TYR A 25 21.32 -1.59 -43.06
C TYR A 25 22.77 -1.15 -43.30
N CYS A 26 23.01 -0.65 -44.51
CA CYS A 26 24.19 0.15 -44.82
C CYS A 26 24.26 1.36 -43.87
N LEU A 27 25.47 1.58 -43.33
CA LEU A 27 25.89 2.74 -42.54
C LEU A 27 25.54 4.05 -43.26
N PRO A 28 24.97 5.06 -42.57
CA PRO A 28 25.23 6.44 -42.91
C PRO A 28 26.48 6.88 -42.12
N GLN A 29 27.62 6.99 -42.82
CA GLN A 29 28.65 7.94 -42.40
C GLN A 29 27.99 9.33 -42.34
N PHE A 30 28.26 10.12 -41.30
CA PHE A 30 27.84 11.52 -41.21
C PHE A 30 28.53 12.33 -42.32
N ALA A 31 28.00 12.27 -43.54
CA ALA A 31 28.37 13.17 -44.63
C ALA A 31 27.55 14.45 -44.48
N ALA A 32 28.20 15.54 -44.09
CA ALA A 32 27.60 16.86 -44.05
C ALA A 32 27.07 17.24 -45.44
N ARG A 33 25.74 17.33 -45.59
CA ARG A 33 25.13 18.03 -46.73
C ARG A 33 25.18 19.53 -46.46
N VAL A 34 25.82 20.25 -47.34
CA VAL A 34 25.90 21.72 -47.36
C VAL A 34 24.49 22.30 -47.45
N CYS A 35 24.04 22.98 -46.40
CA CYS A 35 22.93 23.93 -46.47
C CYS A 35 23.52 25.34 -46.46
N ALA A 36 23.19 26.13 -47.49
CA ALA A 36 23.63 27.51 -47.64
C ALA A 36 23.07 28.38 -46.50
N PHE A 37 23.95 29.12 -45.81
CA PHE A 37 23.57 30.09 -44.80
C PHE A 37 23.17 31.43 -45.45
N SER A 38 22.01 31.95 -45.08
CA SER A 38 21.65 33.37 -45.23
C SER A 38 21.54 33.97 -43.83
N SER A 39 22.46 34.86 -43.46
CA SER A 39 22.36 35.66 -42.24
C SER A 39 21.76 37.03 -42.60
N LYS A 40 20.52 37.28 -42.19
CA LYS A 40 19.99 38.64 -42.01
C LYS A 40 20.20 39.01 -40.55
N ASP A 41 21.16 39.89 -40.28
CA ASP A 41 21.18 40.67 -39.06
C ASP A 41 20.21 41.85 -39.26
N ALA A 42 19.11 41.83 -38.52
CA ALA A 42 18.20 42.96 -38.35
C ALA A 42 18.36 43.45 -36.90
N GLY A 43 19.03 44.59 -36.75
CA GLY A 43 19.00 45.41 -35.56
C GLY A 43 18.77 46.85 -36.00
N ASP A 44 17.52 47.30 -35.90
CA ASP A 44 17.10 48.68 -36.03
C ASP A 44 17.70 49.52 -34.90
N ASP A 45 18.37 50.62 -35.24
CA ASP A 45 18.34 51.87 -34.47
C ASP A 45 18.53 53.07 -35.45
N PRO A 46 17.89 54.23 -35.19
CA PRO A 46 17.64 55.27 -36.18
C PRO A 46 18.88 56.13 -36.46
N PRO A 47 18.95 56.80 -37.63
CA PRO A 47 20.14 57.54 -38.03
C PRO A 47 20.23 58.90 -37.31
N PRO A 48 21.41 59.33 -36.82
CA PRO A 48 21.66 60.72 -36.56
C PRO A 48 22.13 61.44 -37.82
N THR A 49 21.78 62.72 -37.87
CA THR A 49 21.90 63.67 -38.97
C THR A 49 23.26 64.37 -39.01
N HIS A 50 23.69 64.69 -40.24
CA HIS A 50 24.73 65.63 -40.69
C HIS A 50 26.22 65.17 -40.82
N PRO A 51 26.90 65.51 -41.95
CA PRO A 51 28.32 65.24 -42.24
C PRO A 51 29.22 66.45 -41.87
N PRO A 52 30.57 66.31 -41.77
CA PRO A 52 31.42 66.60 -42.95
C PRO A 52 32.81 65.87 -43.04
N GLU A 53 33.29 65.78 -44.28
CA GLU A 53 34.66 66.00 -44.82
C GLU A 53 35.95 65.35 -44.24
N GLY A 54 36.80 64.82 -45.14
CA GLY A 54 38.25 65.10 -45.09
C GLY A 54 39.29 63.97 -45.17
N VAL A 55 39.60 63.49 -46.38
CA VAL A 55 40.98 63.43 -46.97
C VAL A 55 42.10 62.48 -46.40
N ASN A 56 42.64 61.69 -47.36
CA ASN A 56 44.01 61.11 -47.53
C ASN A 56 44.53 59.88 -46.76
N GLY A 57 45.00 58.87 -47.53
CA GLY A 57 45.89 57.77 -47.09
C GLY A 57 47.36 58.21 -46.90
N PRO A 58 48.32 57.30 -46.61
CA PRO A 58 48.75 56.27 -47.58
C PRO A 58 49.15 54.89 -47.00
N LYS A 59 49.51 54.00 -47.95
CA LYS A 59 49.95 52.59 -47.86
C LYS A 59 51.31 52.38 -47.16
N ASN A 60 51.48 51.15 -46.62
CA ASN A 60 52.66 50.26 -46.59
C ASN A 60 53.10 49.77 -45.19
N ALA A 61 52.92 48.46 -44.92
CA ALA A 61 53.71 47.65 -43.99
C ALA A 61 53.58 46.14 -44.38
N PRO A 62 54.62 45.29 -44.16
CA PRO A 62 54.85 44.00 -44.82
C PRO A 62 53.96 42.85 -44.28
N PRO A 63 53.89 41.68 -44.96
CA PRO A 63 53.08 40.56 -44.48
C PRO A 63 53.76 39.93 -43.27
N SER A 64 53.19 40.10 -42.08
CA SER A 64 53.59 39.31 -40.92
C SER A 64 52.98 37.91 -41.04
N ASN A 65 53.86 36.92 -41.23
CA ASN A 65 53.56 35.50 -41.06
C ASN A 65 53.27 35.20 -39.58
N SER A 66 52.12 35.65 -39.10
CA SER A 66 51.48 35.07 -37.91
C SER A 66 50.19 34.43 -38.40
N THR A 67 50.21 33.11 -38.59
CA THR A 67 49.01 32.29 -38.64
C THR A 67 48.38 32.27 -37.25
N SER A 68 47.89 33.44 -36.81
CA SER A 68 46.97 33.54 -35.68
C SER A 68 45.73 32.74 -36.06
N LYS A 69 45.49 31.63 -35.35
CA LYS A 69 44.22 30.89 -35.42
C LYS A 69 43.12 31.88 -34.99
N LYS A 70 42.57 32.66 -35.93
CA LYS A 70 41.56 33.67 -35.65
C LYS A 70 40.22 33.00 -35.37
N PHE A 71 39.73 33.22 -34.15
CA PHE A 71 38.36 33.17 -33.66
C PHE A 71 37.55 31.90 -33.97
N VAL A 72 37.30 31.11 -32.92
CA VAL A 72 36.16 30.18 -32.86
C VAL A 72 34.89 31.03 -32.93
N ARG A 73 34.14 30.94 -34.04
CA ARG A 73 32.78 31.49 -34.07
C ARG A 73 31.85 30.47 -33.44
N ASN A 74 31.08 30.92 -32.45
CA ASN A 74 29.94 30.16 -31.93
C ASN A 74 28.92 30.05 -33.06
N ALA A 75 28.73 28.84 -33.57
CA ALA A 75 27.71 28.53 -34.54
C ALA A 75 26.86 27.37 -34.00
N THR A 76 25.64 27.27 -34.50
CA THR A 76 24.74 26.18 -34.18
C THR A 76 24.33 25.45 -35.45
N ILE A 77 24.06 24.16 -35.33
CA ILE A 77 23.46 23.33 -36.38
C ILE A 77 22.10 22.86 -35.91
N LEU A 78 21.15 22.76 -36.84
CA LEU A 78 19.90 22.07 -36.60
C LEU A 78 20.05 20.61 -37.03
N VAL A 79 20.02 19.69 -36.07
CA VAL A 79 20.03 18.26 -36.31
C VAL A 79 18.59 17.74 -36.23
N GLN A 80 18.12 17.10 -37.31
CA GLN A 80 16.81 16.48 -37.36
C GLN A 80 16.94 14.94 -37.31
N GLN A 81 16.29 14.31 -36.34
CA GLN A 81 16.14 12.85 -36.26
C GLN A 81 14.65 12.49 -36.21
N GLY A 82 14.09 12.09 -37.36
CA GLY A 82 12.65 11.87 -37.49
C GLY A 82 11.88 13.18 -37.34
N CYS A 83 10.99 13.25 -36.33
CA CYS A 83 10.22 14.45 -36.01
C CYS A 83 10.91 15.38 -35.00
N ASP A 84 12.04 14.97 -34.43
CA ASP A 84 12.77 15.77 -33.45
C ASP A 84 13.81 16.65 -34.15
N ILE A 85 13.74 17.96 -33.88
CA ILE A 85 14.71 18.96 -34.35
C ILE A 85 15.40 19.55 -33.13
N GLN A 86 16.74 19.52 -33.12
CA GLN A 86 17.55 20.05 -32.03
C GLN A 86 18.61 21.00 -32.57
N GLU A 87 18.75 22.15 -31.93
CA GLU A 87 19.86 23.08 -32.16
C GLU A 87 21.06 22.69 -31.30
N LEU A 88 22.20 22.41 -31.93
CA LEU A 88 23.42 21.95 -31.28
C LEU A 88 24.57 22.92 -31.57
N PRO A 89 25.37 23.30 -30.56
CA PRO A 89 26.53 24.15 -30.76
C PRO A 89 27.65 23.37 -31.45
N VAL A 90 28.30 24.02 -32.42
CA VAL A 90 29.43 23.48 -33.15
C VAL A 90 30.56 24.49 -33.21
N VAL A 91 31.76 23.97 -33.42
CA VAL A 91 32.95 24.76 -33.67
C VAL A 91 33.07 24.94 -35.18
N VAL A 92 33.04 26.18 -35.65
CA VAL A 92 33.33 26.51 -37.06
C VAL A 92 34.70 27.16 -37.13
N ARG A 93 35.65 26.47 -37.76
CA ARG A 93 37.00 26.95 -38.01
C ARG A 93 37.09 27.59 -39.40
N LYS A 94 37.77 28.73 -39.49
CA LYS A 94 38.25 29.27 -40.76
C LYS A 94 39.57 28.58 -41.13
N ILE A 95 39.55 27.79 -42.18
CA ILE A 95 40.72 27.06 -42.71
C ILE A 95 41.35 27.92 -43.81
N ALA A 96 42.68 27.92 -43.92
CA ALA A 96 43.40 28.59 -45.02
C ALA A 96 43.27 27.77 -46.33
N GLU A 97 43.37 28.40 -47.50
CA GLU A 97 43.10 27.73 -48.80
C GLU A 97 44.01 26.50 -49.05
N ASP A 98 45.25 26.56 -48.60
CA ASP A 98 46.26 25.48 -48.65
C ASP A 98 45.89 24.29 -47.74
N GLU A 99 45.36 24.56 -46.56
CA GLU A 99 44.91 23.56 -45.58
C GLU A 99 43.58 22.89 -46.01
N PHE A 100 42.70 23.62 -46.72
CA PHE A 100 41.47 23.09 -47.30
C PHE A 100 41.72 22.10 -48.45
N VAL A 101 42.71 22.38 -49.30
CA VAL A 101 43.10 21.49 -50.40
C VAL A 101 43.68 20.17 -49.87
N SER A 102 44.40 20.20 -48.76
CA SER A 102 44.89 19.00 -48.04
C SER A 102 43.73 18.15 -47.49
N PHE A 103 42.73 18.79 -46.89
CA PHE A 103 41.59 18.12 -46.27
C PHE A 103 40.67 17.39 -47.29
N VAL A 104 40.42 17.98 -48.47
CA VAL A 104 39.51 17.41 -49.49
C VAL A 104 40.13 16.26 -50.29
N SER A 105 41.47 16.18 -50.35
CA SER A 105 42.16 15.25 -51.25
C SER A 105 42.56 13.90 -50.62
N ASN A 106 42.21 13.66 -49.34
CA ASN A 106 42.52 12.43 -48.59
C ASN A 106 44.00 11.99 -48.69
N LYS A 107 44.91 12.94 -48.98
CA LYS A 107 46.35 12.75 -48.91
C LYS A 107 46.80 13.26 -47.56
N ILE A 108 47.25 12.34 -46.71
CA ILE A 108 47.99 12.66 -45.50
C ILE A 108 49.24 13.46 -45.93
N ILE A 109 49.24 14.76 -45.72
CA ILE A 109 50.48 15.53 -45.65
C ILE A 109 50.98 15.34 -44.22
N THR A 110 51.89 14.38 -44.04
CA THR A 110 52.79 14.39 -42.88
C THR A 110 53.55 15.71 -42.90
N ALA A 111 53.29 16.59 -41.93
CA ALA A 111 54.32 17.52 -41.48
C ALA A 111 55.55 16.69 -41.09
N PRO A 112 56.78 17.17 -41.34
CA PRO A 112 57.97 16.33 -41.31
C PRO A 112 58.20 15.77 -39.90
N LEU A 113 57.76 14.53 -39.69
CA LEU A 113 58.47 13.61 -38.83
C LEU A 113 59.81 13.37 -39.50
N SER A 114 60.88 13.78 -38.82
CA SER A 114 62.19 13.16 -38.99
C SER A 114 62.00 11.64 -38.92
N THR A 115 62.02 10.98 -40.07
CA THR A 115 61.98 9.52 -40.15
C THR A 115 63.28 8.97 -39.56
N PRO A 116 63.22 7.98 -38.65
CA PRO A 116 64.37 7.13 -38.40
C PRO A 116 64.51 6.21 -39.61
N SER A 117 65.45 6.52 -40.48
CA SER A 117 65.97 5.52 -41.42
C SER A 117 66.93 4.62 -40.64
N GLY A 118 66.54 3.36 -40.49
CA GLY A 118 67.44 2.33 -40.00
C GLY A 118 68.53 2.09 -41.04
N ASN A 119 69.76 2.47 -40.71
CA ASN A 119 70.90 1.56 -40.70
C ASN A 119 72.08 2.21 -39.97
N SER A 120 72.56 1.51 -38.94
CA SER A 120 73.88 1.63 -38.32
C SER A 120 74.35 3.03 -37.92
N GLU A 121 74.15 3.37 -36.64
CA GLU A 121 75.26 3.67 -35.71
C GLU A 121 74.67 3.89 -34.30
N GLU A 122 75.21 3.12 -33.35
CA GLU A 122 74.97 3.31 -31.92
C GLU A 122 75.55 4.65 -31.46
N GLY A 123 74.74 5.45 -30.77
CA GLY A 123 75.20 6.53 -29.89
C GLY A 123 74.81 7.94 -30.30
N SER A 124 73.76 8.49 -29.67
CA SER A 124 73.74 9.89 -29.13
C SER A 124 72.37 10.42 -28.64
N THR A 125 71.23 9.76 -28.85
CA THR A 125 69.90 10.38 -28.57
C THR A 125 69.43 10.36 -27.11
N ALA A 126 70.11 9.65 -26.20
CA ALA A 126 69.75 9.68 -24.77
C ALA A 126 70.31 10.92 -24.04
N ASN A 127 71.44 11.48 -24.51
CA ASN A 127 72.11 12.59 -23.82
C ASN A 127 71.42 13.95 -24.06
N ASP A 128 70.83 14.20 -25.23
CA ASP A 128 70.20 15.49 -25.56
C ASP A 128 68.82 15.69 -24.89
N LEU A 129 68.02 14.62 -24.75
CA LEU A 129 66.78 14.63 -23.96
C LEU A 129 67.09 14.80 -22.46
N GLN A 130 68.17 14.20 -21.98
CA GLN A 130 68.61 14.31 -20.59
C GLN A 130 69.14 15.71 -20.26
N ALA A 131 69.90 16.32 -21.18
CA ALA A 131 70.42 17.69 -21.06
C ALA A 131 69.32 18.77 -21.12
N SER A 132 68.30 18.59 -21.98
CA SER A 132 67.11 19.46 -22.02
C SER A 132 66.28 19.37 -20.75
N LEU A 133 66.08 18.16 -20.20
CA LEU A 133 65.36 17.93 -18.95
C LEU A 133 66.12 18.43 -17.71
N GLU A 134 67.45 18.42 -17.73
CA GLU A 134 68.30 18.99 -16.66
C GLU A 134 68.31 20.53 -16.71
N SER A 135 68.39 21.12 -17.90
CA SER A 135 68.22 22.57 -18.12
C SER A 135 66.86 23.07 -17.60
N ASP A 136 65.76 22.39 -17.94
CA ASP A 136 64.41 22.78 -17.50
C ASP A 136 64.25 22.66 -15.97
N LYS A 137 64.88 21.66 -15.34
CA LYS A 137 64.86 21.49 -13.87
C LYS A 137 65.58 22.61 -13.13
N ASP A 138 66.70 23.11 -13.66
CA ASP A 138 67.44 24.19 -13.03
C ASP A 138 66.74 25.55 -13.19
N ILE A 139 66.06 25.76 -14.33
CA ILE A 139 65.17 26.91 -14.53
C ILE A 139 63.98 26.84 -13.57
N ILE A 140 63.35 25.67 -13.43
CA ILE A 140 62.23 25.47 -12.48
C ILE A 140 62.65 25.75 -11.03
N LYS A 141 63.83 25.29 -10.60
CA LYS A 141 64.37 25.64 -9.26
C LYS A 141 64.56 27.16 -9.10
N SER A 142 65.01 27.83 -10.15
CA SER A 142 65.22 29.28 -10.16
C SER A 142 63.89 30.03 -10.05
N ILE A 143 62.87 29.60 -10.81
CA ILE A 143 61.48 30.10 -10.72
C ILE A 143 60.91 29.87 -9.31
N ASP A 144 61.15 28.70 -8.73
CA ASP A 144 60.65 28.37 -7.38
C ASP A 144 61.25 29.24 -6.29
N SER A 145 62.49 29.70 -6.48
CA SER A 145 63.17 30.62 -5.57
C SER A 145 62.71 32.08 -5.67
N CYS A 146 61.92 32.44 -6.70
CA CYS A 146 61.40 33.79 -6.86
C CYS A 146 60.34 34.13 -5.79
N HIS A 147 60.33 35.39 -5.37
CA HIS A 147 59.35 35.93 -4.41
C HIS A 147 58.46 37.04 -5.01
N SER A 148 58.61 37.36 -6.30
CA SER A 148 57.82 38.36 -7.03
C SER A 148 57.60 37.92 -8.48
N THR A 149 56.48 38.32 -9.10
CA THR A 149 56.22 38.03 -10.53
C THR A 149 57.24 38.65 -11.45
N LYS A 150 57.73 39.84 -11.12
CA LYS A 150 58.82 40.50 -11.88
C LYS A 150 60.08 39.63 -11.93
N GLY A 151 60.39 38.91 -10.85
CA GLY A 151 61.51 37.95 -10.82
C GLY A 151 61.29 36.77 -11.77
N VAL A 152 60.09 36.18 -11.77
CA VAL A 152 59.73 35.08 -12.69
C VAL A 152 59.81 35.52 -14.15
N LEU A 153 59.25 36.68 -14.50
CA LEU A 153 59.26 37.19 -15.87
C LEU A 153 60.66 37.59 -16.37
N THR A 154 61.56 38.01 -15.47
CA THR A 154 62.94 38.34 -15.84
C THR A 154 63.73 37.09 -16.23
N ILE A 155 63.60 36.01 -15.46
CA ILE A 155 64.23 34.71 -15.75
C ILE A 155 63.78 34.15 -17.10
N LEU A 156 62.48 34.26 -17.40
CA LEU A 156 61.94 33.81 -18.69
C LEU A 156 62.44 34.66 -19.86
N LYS A 157 62.54 35.98 -19.67
CA LYS A 157 63.01 36.91 -20.71
C LYS A 157 64.50 36.71 -21.03
N GLU A 158 65.35 36.52 -20.02
CA GLU A 158 66.78 36.22 -20.20
C GLU A 158 66.98 34.97 -21.06
N ARG A 159 66.08 33.98 -20.94
CA ARG A 159 66.12 32.76 -21.72
C ARG A 159 65.56 32.91 -23.14
N GLU A 160 64.55 33.76 -23.34
CA GLU A 160 64.07 34.12 -24.68
C GLU A 160 65.14 34.82 -25.51
N ASP A 161 65.93 35.71 -24.90
CA ASP A 161 67.00 36.44 -25.58
C ASP A 161 68.18 35.52 -25.99
N GLU A 162 68.35 34.37 -25.33
CA GLU A 162 69.33 33.33 -25.69
C GLU A 162 68.86 32.41 -26.83
N ALA A 163 67.55 32.34 -27.10
CA ALA A 163 66.95 31.45 -28.09
C ALA A 163 66.49 32.22 -29.34
N SER A 164 67.20 32.06 -30.45
CA SER A 164 66.90 32.77 -31.70
C SER A 164 65.56 32.34 -32.33
N GLY A 165 64.46 33.04 -31.99
CA GLY A 165 63.24 33.13 -32.82
C GLY A 165 62.07 32.20 -32.49
N SER A 166 62.16 31.35 -31.47
CA SER A 166 61.01 30.63 -30.88
C SER A 166 61.05 30.77 -29.36
N THR A 167 59.91 30.77 -28.67
CA THR A 167 59.83 30.89 -27.19
C THR A 167 60.91 30.02 -26.53
N GLY A 168 61.88 30.64 -25.86
CA GLY A 168 63.12 29.98 -25.42
C GLY A 168 62.97 28.93 -24.32
N TYR A 169 61.74 28.60 -23.93
CA TYR A 169 61.38 27.67 -22.87
C TYR A 169 60.21 26.78 -23.30
N GLY A 170 60.20 25.53 -22.81
CA GLY A 170 59.16 24.55 -23.09
C GLY A 170 57.90 24.72 -22.23
N PRO A 171 56.82 23.97 -22.55
CA PRO A 171 55.53 24.07 -21.86
C PRO A 171 55.61 23.74 -20.36
N VAL A 172 56.52 22.85 -19.94
CA VAL A 172 56.70 22.48 -18.52
C VAL A 172 57.20 23.68 -17.69
N VAL A 173 58.16 24.43 -18.24
CA VAL A 173 58.69 25.66 -17.61
C VAL A 173 57.62 26.76 -17.59
N ALA A 174 56.85 26.88 -18.67
CA ALA A 174 55.76 27.85 -18.77
C ALA A 174 54.63 27.59 -17.76
N ILE A 175 54.20 26.33 -17.59
CA ILE A 175 53.20 25.92 -16.58
C ILE A 175 53.72 26.28 -15.19
N ARG A 176 54.97 25.92 -14.87
CA ARG A 176 55.52 26.18 -13.55
C ARG A 176 55.69 27.67 -13.25
N ALA A 177 56.05 28.47 -14.26
CA ALA A 177 56.08 29.92 -14.14
C ALA A 177 54.68 30.48 -13.84
N LEU A 178 53.66 30.01 -14.54
CA LEU A 178 52.27 30.42 -14.32
C LEU A 178 51.78 30.04 -12.91
N GLU A 179 51.98 28.80 -12.46
CA GLU A 179 51.66 28.36 -11.09
C GLU A 179 52.33 29.22 -10.03
N LYS A 180 53.60 29.61 -10.26
CA LYS A 180 54.35 30.46 -9.34
C LYS A 180 53.78 31.87 -9.30
N ILE A 181 53.42 32.45 -10.44
CA ILE A 181 52.77 33.77 -10.52
C ILE A 181 51.43 33.76 -9.78
N LEU A 182 50.62 32.71 -9.96
CA LEU A 182 49.33 32.52 -9.26
C LEU A 182 49.47 32.43 -7.73
N LYS A 183 50.61 31.97 -7.21
CA LYS A 183 50.88 31.84 -5.77
C LYS A 183 51.42 33.12 -5.12
N VAL A 184 52.03 34.00 -5.91
CA VAL A 184 52.76 35.17 -5.41
C VAL A 184 51.91 36.44 -5.44
N GLU A 185 51.09 36.61 -6.47
CA GLU A 185 50.29 37.83 -6.68
C GLU A 185 48.91 37.76 -6.03
N SER A 186 48.36 38.92 -5.70
CA SER A 186 46.95 39.03 -5.29
C SER A 186 46.01 38.91 -6.50
N LEU A 187 44.75 38.54 -6.26
CA LEU A 187 43.73 38.39 -7.32
C LEU A 187 43.53 39.66 -8.16
N LEU A 188 43.73 40.85 -7.59
CA LEU A 188 43.59 42.13 -8.31
C LEU A 188 44.76 42.37 -9.27
N GLU A 189 45.98 42.07 -8.83
CA GLU A 189 47.22 42.21 -9.62
C GLU A 189 47.26 41.20 -10.78
N LEU A 190 46.77 39.98 -10.57
CA LEU A 190 46.66 38.96 -11.62
C LEU A 190 45.80 39.42 -12.81
N LYS A 191 44.73 40.17 -12.55
CA LYS A 191 43.85 40.70 -13.60
C LYS A 191 44.53 41.76 -14.46
N GLU A 192 45.39 42.58 -13.86
CA GLU A 192 46.19 43.57 -14.60
C GLU A 192 47.32 42.90 -15.39
N LEU A 193 47.89 41.82 -14.84
CA LEU A 193 48.94 41.02 -15.48
C LEU A 193 48.43 40.23 -16.69
N GLU A 194 47.17 39.78 -16.69
CA GLU A 194 46.57 38.98 -17.78
C GLU A 194 46.64 39.69 -19.14
N ASP A 195 46.63 41.02 -19.16
CA ASP A 195 46.67 41.84 -20.37
C ASP A 195 48.10 42.20 -20.82
N THR A 196 49.12 41.71 -20.12
CA THR A 196 50.51 42.01 -20.44
C THR A 196 51.11 41.01 -21.45
N GLU A 197 51.86 41.53 -22.42
CA GLU A 197 52.53 40.71 -23.45
C GLU A 197 53.37 39.55 -22.89
N PRO A 198 54.16 39.71 -21.80
CA PRO A 198 54.93 38.60 -21.22
C PRO A 198 54.04 37.48 -20.66
N PHE A 199 52.92 37.83 -20.03
CA PHE A 199 51.98 36.86 -19.49
C PHE A 199 51.25 36.11 -20.62
N GLU A 200 50.83 36.83 -21.66
CA GLU A 200 50.21 36.24 -22.85
C GLU A 200 51.15 35.25 -23.56
N ARG A 201 52.47 35.53 -23.62
CA ARG A 201 53.48 34.61 -24.17
C ARG A 201 53.60 33.31 -23.39
N ILE A 202 53.57 33.37 -22.06
CA ILE A 202 53.56 32.17 -21.19
C ILE A 202 52.34 31.32 -21.52
N VAL A 203 51.15 31.93 -21.56
CA VAL A 203 49.89 31.23 -21.85
C VAL A 203 49.89 30.66 -23.28
N ASN A 204 50.36 31.41 -24.28
CA ASN A 204 50.47 30.94 -25.67
C ASN A 204 51.43 29.74 -25.80
N CYS A 205 52.57 29.75 -25.11
CA CYS A 205 53.50 28.61 -25.08
C CYS A 205 52.79 27.34 -24.58
N ILE A 206 51.98 27.46 -23.53
CA ILE A 206 51.19 26.35 -22.98
C ILE A 206 50.13 25.89 -23.99
N VAL A 207 49.32 26.82 -24.51
CA VAL A 207 48.24 26.52 -25.47
C VAL A 207 48.75 25.76 -26.70
N PHE A 208 49.86 26.19 -27.30
CA PHE A 208 50.35 25.61 -28.55
C PHE A 208 51.23 24.36 -28.38
N HIS A 209 51.87 24.17 -27.22
CA HIS A 209 52.91 23.13 -27.06
C HIS A 209 52.68 22.15 -25.91
N ALA A 210 51.78 22.43 -24.96
CA ALA A 210 51.49 21.49 -23.87
C ALA A 210 50.59 20.33 -24.34
N ASP A 211 50.74 19.16 -23.71
CA ASP A 211 49.83 18.04 -23.93
C ASP A 211 48.45 18.30 -23.30
N SER A 212 47.45 17.50 -23.67
CA SER A 212 46.06 17.75 -23.27
C SER A 212 45.86 17.60 -21.76
N LYS A 213 46.58 16.65 -21.14
CA LYS A 213 46.53 16.41 -19.71
C LYS A 213 47.10 17.58 -18.91
N ALA A 214 48.25 18.15 -19.32
CA ALA A 214 48.83 19.30 -18.64
C ALA A 214 47.93 20.54 -18.73
N ILE A 215 47.21 20.72 -19.85
CA ILE A 215 46.21 21.80 -19.98
C ILE A 215 45.03 21.57 -19.03
N LEU A 216 44.56 20.33 -18.88
CA LEU A 216 43.46 19.98 -17.96
C LEU A 216 43.85 20.18 -16.49
N ASP A 217 45.03 19.68 -16.09
CA ASP A 217 45.55 19.82 -14.72
C ASP A 217 45.70 21.30 -14.34
N LEU A 218 46.22 22.12 -15.27
CA LEU A 218 46.34 23.57 -15.09
C LEU A 218 44.97 24.25 -14.98
N LEU A 219 43.99 23.86 -15.81
CA LEU A 219 42.63 24.39 -15.73
C LEU A 219 41.96 24.03 -14.39
N ASP A 220 42.22 22.85 -13.83
CA ASP A 220 41.71 22.48 -12.51
C ASP A 220 42.31 23.36 -11.40
N GLU A 221 43.61 23.70 -11.48
CA GLU A 221 44.21 24.66 -10.53
C GLU A 221 43.59 26.07 -10.69
N LEU A 222 43.35 26.50 -11.93
CA LEU A 222 42.72 27.78 -12.26
C LEU A 222 41.26 27.90 -11.79
N ARG A 223 40.60 26.82 -11.34
CA ARG A 223 39.26 26.90 -10.73
C ARG A 223 39.22 27.83 -9.50
N SER A 224 40.35 28.00 -8.82
CA SER A 224 40.49 28.91 -7.67
C SER A 224 40.73 30.37 -8.09
N TYR A 225 40.95 30.62 -9.37
CA TYR A 225 41.39 31.89 -9.96
C TYR A 225 40.47 32.34 -11.11
N LEU A 226 39.15 32.35 -10.87
CA LEU A 226 38.13 32.69 -11.87
C LEU A 226 38.20 34.13 -12.43
N GLU A 227 39.04 34.97 -11.84
CA GLU A 227 39.29 36.36 -12.25
C GLU A 227 40.27 36.47 -13.44
N LEU A 228 40.77 35.36 -13.97
CA LEU A 228 41.59 35.26 -15.19
C LEU A 228 40.76 34.73 -16.39
N PRO A 229 39.77 35.48 -16.89
CA PRO A 229 38.86 34.98 -17.90
C PRO A 229 39.53 34.69 -19.23
N LYS A 230 40.53 35.47 -19.66
CA LYS A 230 41.16 35.29 -20.98
C LYS A 230 42.01 34.04 -21.01
N THR A 231 42.75 33.77 -19.93
CA THR A 231 43.61 32.59 -19.77
C THR A 231 42.77 31.31 -19.79
N ILE A 232 41.69 31.28 -19.00
CA ILE A 232 40.75 30.17 -18.97
C ILE A 232 40.11 29.98 -20.36
N ASP A 233 39.73 31.06 -21.04
CA ASP A 233 39.13 30.98 -22.37
C ASP A 233 40.12 30.49 -23.44
N MET A 234 41.39 30.88 -23.38
CA MET A 234 42.43 30.44 -24.31
C MET A 234 42.70 28.94 -24.17
N LEU A 235 42.91 28.46 -22.94
CA LEU A 235 43.13 27.05 -22.65
C LEU A 235 41.88 26.21 -22.96
N GLY A 236 40.69 26.71 -22.60
CA GLY A 236 39.41 26.04 -22.88
C GLY A 236 39.11 25.94 -24.39
N ASN A 237 39.35 27.00 -25.16
CA ASN A 237 39.17 26.97 -26.61
C ASN A 237 40.14 26.00 -27.30
N GLU A 238 41.37 25.86 -26.79
CA GLU A 238 42.32 24.86 -27.30
C GLU A 238 41.85 23.43 -27.01
N LEU A 239 41.29 23.13 -25.84
CA LEU A 239 40.68 21.83 -25.58
C LEU A 239 39.48 21.56 -26.49
N VAL A 240 38.62 22.56 -26.70
CA VAL A 240 37.51 22.47 -27.67
C VAL A 240 38.02 22.20 -29.08
N TYR A 241 39.15 22.80 -29.46
CA TYR A 241 39.80 22.57 -30.74
C TYR A 241 40.33 21.14 -30.86
N ARG A 242 41.08 20.65 -29.87
CA ARG A 242 41.57 19.26 -29.82
C ARG A 242 40.44 18.23 -29.82
N CYS A 243 39.32 18.56 -29.19
CA CYS A 243 38.10 17.77 -29.24
C CYS A 243 37.56 17.65 -30.68
N SER A 244 37.52 18.75 -31.43
CA SER A 244 37.05 18.75 -32.83
C SER A 244 37.95 17.97 -33.80
N GLU A 245 39.23 17.79 -33.46
CA GLU A 245 40.19 16.98 -34.23
C GLU A 245 40.23 15.50 -33.78
N ASN A 246 39.39 15.11 -32.82
CA ASN A 246 39.45 13.79 -32.16
C ASN A 246 40.82 13.48 -31.54
N ALA A 247 41.54 14.51 -31.09
CA ALA A 247 42.84 14.39 -30.43
C ALA A 247 42.73 14.19 -28.91
N LEU A 248 41.54 14.38 -28.33
CA LEU A 248 41.23 14.06 -26.93
C LEU A 248 40.64 12.66 -26.83
N SER A 249 41.05 11.89 -25.83
CA SER A 249 40.36 10.67 -25.43
C SER A 249 38.98 10.98 -24.81
N ILE A 250 38.16 9.95 -24.64
CA ILE A 250 36.83 10.11 -24.01
C ILE A 250 36.94 10.56 -22.55
N GLU A 251 37.94 10.04 -21.83
CA GLU A 251 38.20 10.41 -20.43
C GLU A 251 38.59 11.88 -20.34
N GLU A 252 39.54 12.32 -21.17
CA GLU A 252 39.94 13.74 -21.25
C GLU A 252 38.78 14.65 -21.69
N CYS A 253 37.90 14.18 -22.58
CA CYS A 253 36.68 14.92 -22.93
C CYS A 253 35.74 15.09 -21.72
N CYS A 254 35.59 14.06 -20.88
CA CYS A 254 34.74 14.11 -19.69
C CYS A 254 35.36 14.99 -18.60
N ASP A 255 36.67 14.89 -18.38
CA ASP A 255 37.43 15.74 -17.46
C ASP A 255 37.35 17.21 -17.89
N ALA A 256 37.49 17.50 -19.19
CA ALA A 256 37.33 18.84 -19.74
C ALA A 256 35.94 19.43 -19.45
N ILE A 257 34.89 18.61 -19.61
CA ILE A 257 33.50 19.01 -19.30
C ILE A 257 33.37 19.37 -17.81
N GLU A 258 33.92 18.56 -16.91
CA GLU A 258 33.83 18.80 -15.48
C GLU A 258 34.61 20.05 -15.07
N VAL A 259 35.89 20.13 -15.42
CA VAL A 259 36.79 21.22 -15.05
C VAL A 259 36.28 22.56 -15.60
N LEU A 260 35.90 22.64 -16.88
CA LEU A 260 35.38 23.88 -17.47
C LEU A 260 34.04 24.30 -16.87
N THR A 261 33.24 23.35 -16.37
CA THR A 261 32.03 23.67 -15.62
C THR A 261 32.38 24.32 -14.28
N GLN A 262 33.37 23.79 -13.56
CA GLN A 262 33.88 24.39 -12.31
C GLN A 262 34.49 25.78 -12.56
N CYS A 263 35.14 26.00 -13.71
CA CYS A 263 35.64 27.30 -14.17
C CYS A 263 34.53 28.27 -14.67
N ARG A 264 33.24 27.92 -14.54
CA ARG A 264 32.09 28.73 -15.00
C ARG A 264 32.12 29.05 -16.49
N ARG A 265 32.47 28.09 -17.35
CA ARG A 265 32.42 28.20 -18.83
C ARG A 265 31.44 27.21 -19.48
N PRO A 266 30.14 27.30 -19.16
CA PRO A 266 29.15 26.34 -19.66
C PRO A 266 28.99 26.36 -21.19
N GLU A 267 29.24 27.51 -21.85
CA GLU A 267 29.12 27.60 -23.31
C GLU A 267 30.19 26.77 -24.06
N MET A 268 31.37 26.59 -23.47
CA MET A 268 32.43 25.77 -24.05
C MET A 268 32.17 24.28 -23.81
N VAL A 269 31.70 23.95 -22.60
CA VAL A 269 31.31 22.60 -22.18
C VAL A 269 30.34 21.97 -23.18
N GLU A 270 29.35 22.74 -23.65
CA GLU A 270 28.37 22.26 -24.60
C GLU A 270 28.94 21.81 -25.95
N LYS A 271 30.17 22.16 -26.30
CA LYS A 271 30.81 21.81 -27.58
C LYS A 271 31.49 20.45 -27.57
N PHE A 272 31.77 19.88 -26.39
CA PHE A 272 32.46 18.59 -26.27
C PHE A 272 31.58 17.38 -26.67
N TRP A 273 30.28 17.58 -26.88
CA TRP A 273 29.37 16.53 -27.33
C TRP A 273 29.79 15.90 -28.67
N SER A 274 30.41 16.67 -29.57
CA SER A 274 30.83 16.19 -30.89
C SER A 274 31.96 15.18 -30.78
N GLY A 275 32.95 15.44 -29.91
CA GLY A 275 34.06 14.49 -29.68
C GLY A 275 33.57 13.18 -29.06
N ILE A 276 32.59 13.25 -28.14
CA ILE A 276 31.95 12.05 -27.58
C ILE A 276 31.17 11.28 -28.67
N ALA A 277 30.46 12.00 -29.55
CA ALA A 277 29.67 11.39 -30.62
C ALA A 277 30.53 10.73 -31.70
N ASP A 278 31.61 11.37 -32.13
CA ASP A 278 32.53 10.85 -33.14
C ASP A 278 33.31 9.62 -32.64
N GLN A 279 33.59 9.57 -31.33
CA GLN A 279 34.29 8.47 -30.67
C GLN A 279 33.34 7.42 -30.06
N GLU A 280 32.11 7.27 -30.56
CA GLU A 280 31.10 6.31 -30.03
C GLU A 280 31.67 4.89 -29.83
N LYS A 281 32.57 4.43 -30.71
CA LYS A 281 33.18 3.09 -30.63
C LYS A 281 34.21 2.93 -29.50
N SER A 282 34.83 4.03 -29.06
CA SER A 282 35.82 4.06 -27.99
C SER A 282 35.18 4.07 -26.59
N ILE A 283 33.84 4.18 -26.51
CA ILE A 283 33.09 3.97 -25.27
C ILE A 283 33.10 2.46 -24.96
N THR A 284 33.64 2.09 -23.80
CA THR A 284 33.86 0.72 -23.31
C THR A 284 33.22 0.52 -21.94
N GLU A 285 33.23 -0.70 -21.43
CA GLU A 285 32.74 -1.04 -20.09
C GLU A 285 33.47 -0.31 -18.96
N ARG A 286 34.69 0.17 -19.23
CA ARG A 286 35.54 0.85 -18.25
C ARG A 286 35.30 2.35 -18.17
N ASN A 287 34.92 3.00 -19.27
CA ASN A 287 34.81 4.46 -19.32
C ASN A 287 33.38 4.99 -19.50
N VAL A 288 32.39 4.10 -19.71
CA VAL A 288 31.00 4.50 -19.93
C VAL A 288 30.42 5.34 -18.77
N HIS A 289 30.81 5.06 -17.53
CA HIS A 289 30.33 5.79 -16.35
C HIS A 289 30.80 7.25 -16.32
N PHE A 290 32.00 7.57 -16.83
CA PHE A 290 32.48 8.95 -16.99
C PHE A 290 31.60 9.73 -17.97
N VAL A 291 31.22 9.11 -19.09
CA VAL A 291 30.33 9.73 -20.09
C VAL A 291 28.92 9.95 -19.54
N PHE A 292 28.43 9.07 -18.67
CA PHE A 292 27.15 9.30 -17.99
C PHE A 292 27.24 10.44 -16.97
N SER A 293 28.33 10.52 -16.21
CA SER A 293 28.55 11.57 -15.21
C SER A 293 28.62 12.96 -15.85
N SER A 294 29.21 13.07 -17.04
CA SER A 294 29.30 14.33 -17.78
C SER A 294 27.94 14.89 -18.24
N LEU A 295 26.89 14.05 -18.35
CA LEU A 295 25.53 14.49 -18.70
C LEU A 295 24.95 15.53 -17.74
N LEU A 296 25.38 15.53 -16.47
CA LEU A 296 24.92 16.48 -15.46
C LEU A 296 25.25 17.92 -15.85
N TYR A 297 26.38 18.11 -16.51
CA TYR A 297 26.94 19.40 -16.89
C TYR A 297 26.44 19.90 -18.24
N LEU A 298 26.04 18.99 -19.14
CA LEU A 298 25.46 19.34 -20.44
C LEU A 298 23.99 19.72 -20.29
N LYS A 299 23.53 20.79 -20.93
CA LYS A 299 22.12 21.24 -20.97
C LYS A 299 21.55 21.18 -22.39
N ILE A 300 22.24 21.80 -23.35
CA ILE A 300 21.80 21.90 -24.76
C ILE A 300 22.08 20.59 -25.49
N SER A 301 23.30 20.08 -25.36
CA SER A 301 23.80 18.91 -26.09
C SER A 301 23.52 17.56 -25.42
N ARG A 302 22.97 17.57 -24.20
CA ARG A 302 22.71 16.37 -23.38
C ARG A 302 21.98 15.28 -24.13
N ARG A 303 20.94 15.63 -24.90
CA ARG A 303 20.14 14.65 -25.65
C ARG A 303 20.90 14.01 -26.81
N ALA A 304 21.85 14.72 -27.42
CA ALA A 304 22.70 14.16 -28.47
C ALA A 304 23.62 13.08 -27.88
N VAL A 305 24.29 13.39 -26.76
CA VAL A 305 25.14 12.41 -26.03
C VAL A 305 24.32 11.23 -25.51
N LEU A 306 23.12 11.49 -24.99
CA LEU A 306 22.22 10.42 -24.53
C LEU A 306 21.84 9.45 -25.66
N THR A 307 21.63 9.96 -26.88
CA THR A 307 21.34 9.13 -28.05
C THR A 307 22.52 8.22 -28.41
N VAL A 308 23.76 8.68 -28.24
CA VAL A 308 24.97 7.86 -28.40
C VAL A 308 24.99 6.75 -27.34
N LEU A 309 24.75 7.10 -26.08
CA LEU A 309 24.71 6.15 -24.97
C LEU A 309 23.60 5.10 -25.10
N GLU A 310 22.42 5.48 -25.61
CA GLU A 310 21.30 4.56 -25.88
C GLU A 310 21.64 3.50 -26.94
N ARG A 311 22.54 3.82 -27.89
CA ARG A 311 23.05 2.84 -28.87
C ARG A 311 24.13 1.94 -28.29
N ARG A 312 24.98 2.49 -27.41
CA ARG A 312 26.17 1.79 -26.92
C ARG A 312 25.92 0.90 -25.70
N ILE A 313 25.13 1.33 -24.72
CA ILE A 313 24.82 0.55 -23.49
C ILE A 313 24.34 -0.88 -23.80
N PRO A 314 23.40 -1.12 -24.75
CA PRO A 314 22.96 -2.47 -25.11
C PRO A 314 24.05 -3.41 -25.64
N GLN A 315 25.20 -2.88 -26.08
CA GLN A 315 26.35 -3.64 -26.58
C GLN A 315 27.41 -3.88 -25.49
N LEU A 316 27.35 -3.16 -24.37
CA LEU A 316 28.35 -3.21 -23.31
C LEU A 316 27.85 -3.85 -22.02
N TRP A 317 26.53 -3.86 -21.81
CA TRP A 317 25.95 -4.16 -20.51
C TRP A 317 26.50 -5.44 -19.88
N TRP A 318 26.65 -6.54 -20.62
CA TRP A 318 27.11 -7.82 -20.06
C TRP A 318 28.54 -7.80 -19.50
N GLN A 319 29.37 -6.81 -19.86
CA GLN A 319 30.75 -6.66 -19.38
C GLN A 319 30.88 -5.64 -18.24
N MET A 320 29.81 -4.91 -17.93
CA MET A 320 29.84 -3.87 -16.90
C MET A 320 29.97 -4.47 -15.50
N SER A 321 30.80 -3.84 -14.67
CA SER A 321 30.93 -4.15 -13.25
C SER A 321 29.75 -3.59 -12.43
N PRO A 322 29.53 -4.08 -11.20
CA PRO A 322 28.54 -3.49 -10.29
C PRO A 322 28.78 -2.00 -10.02
N ASN A 323 30.03 -1.58 -9.74
CA ASN A 323 30.38 -0.18 -9.49
C ASN A 323 30.05 0.73 -10.68
N ALA A 324 30.47 0.34 -11.90
CA ALA A 324 30.15 1.10 -13.10
C ALA A 324 28.63 1.20 -13.33
N THR A 325 27.89 0.14 -13.00
CA THR A 325 26.42 0.15 -13.10
C THR A 325 25.79 1.12 -12.10
N ILE A 326 26.27 1.15 -10.85
CA ILE A 326 25.81 2.06 -9.81
C ILE A 326 26.06 3.51 -10.22
N GLU A 327 27.27 3.84 -10.68
CA GLU A 327 27.63 5.19 -11.11
C GLU A 327 26.79 5.67 -12.29
N VAL A 328 26.55 4.81 -13.29
CA VAL A 328 25.64 5.12 -14.41
C VAL A 328 24.22 5.42 -13.90
N LEU A 329 23.69 4.61 -12.99
CA LEU A 329 22.35 4.84 -12.41
C LEU A 329 22.31 6.12 -11.56
N GLN A 330 23.36 6.40 -10.77
CA GLN A 330 23.46 7.61 -9.96
C GLN A 330 23.54 8.88 -10.83
N ALA A 331 24.28 8.84 -11.94
CA ALA A 331 24.33 9.93 -12.90
C ALA A 331 22.95 10.21 -13.52
N LEU A 332 22.20 9.16 -13.86
CA LEU A 332 20.81 9.29 -14.33
C LEU A 332 19.90 9.91 -13.26
N VAL A 333 20.04 9.50 -12.00
CA VAL A 333 19.29 10.08 -10.86
C VAL A 333 19.62 11.57 -10.70
N ALA A 334 20.90 11.94 -10.71
CA ALA A 334 21.34 13.33 -10.61
C ALA A 334 20.79 14.20 -11.74
N CYS A 335 20.73 13.64 -12.96
CA CYS A 335 20.16 14.30 -14.13
C CYS A 335 18.62 14.31 -14.14
N LYS A 336 17.96 13.53 -13.28
CA LYS A 336 16.51 13.24 -13.29
C LYS A 336 16.04 12.71 -14.65
N LEU A 337 16.84 11.85 -15.27
CA LEU A 337 16.56 11.23 -16.57
C LEU A 337 16.35 9.73 -16.41
N SER A 338 15.27 9.20 -17.02
CA SER A 338 14.98 7.76 -17.04
C SER A 338 14.78 7.28 -18.48
N PRO A 339 15.85 7.20 -19.29
CA PRO A 339 15.76 6.79 -20.70
C PRO A 339 15.43 5.30 -20.77
N TYR A 340 14.29 4.97 -21.36
CA TYR A 340 13.71 3.63 -21.31
C TYR A 340 14.66 2.51 -21.76
N ARG A 341 15.41 2.72 -22.86
CA ARG A 341 16.33 1.69 -23.39
C ARG A 341 17.48 1.41 -22.44
N ILE A 342 18.04 2.46 -21.81
CA ILE A 342 19.15 2.35 -20.88
C ILE A 342 18.67 1.66 -19.60
N THR A 343 17.60 2.17 -18.98
CA THR A 343 17.07 1.60 -17.73
C THR A 343 16.61 0.16 -17.89
N GLN A 344 15.99 -0.19 -19.02
CA GLN A 344 15.63 -1.58 -19.35
C GLN A 344 16.86 -2.49 -19.49
N THR A 345 17.93 -1.98 -20.11
CA THR A 345 19.17 -2.74 -20.26
C THR A 345 19.85 -2.98 -18.91
N LEU A 346 19.88 -1.98 -18.04
CA LEU A 346 20.44 -2.10 -16.69
C LEU A 346 19.58 -3.02 -15.79
N ALA A 347 18.26 -3.00 -15.96
CA ALA A 347 17.36 -3.95 -15.29
C ALA A 347 17.64 -5.40 -15.71
N ARG A 348 17.90 -5.63 -17.01
CA ARG A 348 18.34 -6.93 -17.53
C ARG A 348 19.72 -7.33 -16.99
N TRP A 349 20.65 -6.38 -16.88
CA TRP A 349 21.96 -6.60 -16.26
C TRP A 349 21.81 -7.09 -14.82
N LEU A 350 21.00 -6.40 -14.01
CA LEU A 350 20.75 -6.75 -12.61
C LEU A 350 20.22 -8.17 -12.48
N ASN A 351 19.20 -8.54 -13.26
CA ASN A 351 18.66 -9.91 -13.21
C ASN A 351 19.70 -10.97 -13.62
N THR A 352 20.56 -10.67 -14.58
CA THR A 352 21.60 -11.62 -15.01
C THR A 352 22.68 -11.79 -13.94
N ASN A 353 23.13 -10.70 -13.33
CA ASN A 353 24.29 -10.66 -12.42
C ASN A 353 23.92 -10.72 -10.94
N ILE A 354 22.65 -10.90 -10.58
CA ILE A 354 22.15 -10.87 -9.19
C ILE A 354 22.90 -11.77 -8.20
N HIS A 355 23.56 -12.83 -8.68
CA HIS A 355 24.33 -13.77 -7.88
C HIS A 355 25.76 -13.30 -7.55
N ALA A 356 26.29 -12.35 -8.32
CA ALA A 356 27.62 -11.77 -8.17
C ALA A 356 27.60 -10.39 -7.47
N VAL A 357 26.42 -9.78 -7.34
CA VAL A 357 26.23 -8.46 -6.71
C VAL A 357 26.21 -8.59 -5.18
N ALA A 358 26.99 -7.76 -4.49
CA ALA A 358 27.02 -7.70 -3.02
C ALA A 358 25.76 -7.04 -2.44
N GLU A 359 25.51 -7.20 -1.13
CA GLU A 359 24.28 -6.68 -0.50
C GLU A 359 24.16 -5.16 -0.59
N ASP A 360 25.27 -4.44 -0.35
CA ASP A 360 25.31 -2.97 -0.40
C ASP A 360 25.16 -2.44 -1.83
N GLU A 361 25.77 -3.12 -2.80
CA GLU A 361 25.65 -2.81 -4.22
C GLU A 361 24.21 -2.99 -4.71
N LEU A 362 23.57 -4.10 -4.32
CA LEU A 362 22.17 -4.36 -4.64
C LEU A 362 21.26 -3.27 -4.05
N GLY A 363 21.53 -2.86 -2.81
CA GLY A 363 20.83 -1.76 -2.15
C GLY A 363 20.93 -0.46 -2.97
N ALA A 364 22.14 -0.07 -3.37
CA ALA A 364 22.38 1.14 -4.15
C ALA A 364 21.69 1.10 -5.53
N ILE A 365 21.73 -0.04 -6.22
CA ILE A 365 21.07 -0.22 -7.52
C ILE A 365 19.55 -0.09 -7.39
N LEU A 366 18.94 -0.76 -6.42
CA LEU A 366 17.49 -0.71 -6.20
C LEU A 366 17.04 0.68 -5.77
N GLU A 367 17.81 1.36 -4.92
CA GLU A 367 17.55 2.75 -4.55
C GLU A 367 17.57 3.67 -5.79
N ALA A 368 18.57 3.52 -6.66
CA ALA A 368 18.66 4.33 -7.87
C ALA A 368 17.48 4.08 -8.81
N PHE A 369 17.07 2.83 -9.06
CA PHE A 369 15.86 2.52 -9.83
C PHE A 369 14.59 3.13 -9.21
N THR A 370 14.47 3.07 -7.89
CA THR A 370 13.35 3.68 -7.16
C THR A 370 13.33 5.20 -7.34
N ASN A 371 14.47 5.87 -7.20
CA ASN A 371 14.59 7.32 -7.41
C ASN A 371 14.35 7.75 -8.87
N LEU A 372 14.62 6.86 -9.83
CA LEU A 372 14.31 7.04 -11.25
C LEU A 372 12.83 6.76 -11.61
N ALA A 373 12.01 6.38 -10.62
CA ALA A 373 10.64 5.92 -10.82
C ALA A 373 10.53 4.84 -11.92
N TYR A 374 11.53 3.94 -11.99
CA TYR A 374 11.60 2.86 -12.98
C TYR A 374 11.57 1.49 -12.30
N SER A 375 10.64 0.64 -12.74
CA SER A 375 10.57 -0.76 -12.35
C SER A 375 10.00 -1.59 -13.50
N ASP A 376 10.47 -2.84 -13.64
CA ASP A 376 10.00 -3.78 -14.63
C ASP A 376 10.08 -5.23 -14.10
N ALA A 377 9.62 -6.18 -14.92
CA ALA A 377 9.63 -7.60 -14.55
C ALA A 377 11.03 -8.19 -14.38
N GLN A 378 12.09 -7.56 -14.92
CA GLN A 378 13.47 -8.04 -14.73
C GLN A 378 13.95 -7.72 -13.31
N ILE A 379 13.68 -6.50 -12.83
CA ILE A 379 14.02 -6.10 -11.46
C ILE A 379 13.26 -6.96 -10.45
N GLU A 380 11.95 -7.16 -10.64
CA GLU A 380 11.15 -8.00 -9.76
C GLU A 380 11.68 -9.44 -9.70
N ARG A 381 12.01 -10.04 -10.85
CA ARG A 381 12.60 -11.39 -10.92
C ARG A 381 13.98 -11.47 -10.27
N ALA A 382 14.79 -10.43 -10.39
CA ALA A 382 16.10 -10.36 -9.75
C ALA A 382 15.94 -10.41 -8.23
N ILE A 383 15.10 -9.53 -7.67
CA ILE A 383 14.81 -9.48 -6.23
C ILE A 383 14.24 -10.82 -5.76
N GLU A 384 13.28 -11.40 -6.49
CA GLU A 384 12.69 -12.69 -6.14
C GLU A 384 13.75 -13.81 -6.07
N ARG A 385 14.64 -13.89 -7.05
CA ARG A 385 15.74 -14.88 -7.06
C ARG A 385 16.70 -14.66 -5.91
N TYR A 386 17.04 -13.41 -5.61
CA TYR A 386 17.93 -13.06 -4.51
C TYR A 386 17.33 -13.47 -3.16
N VAL A 387 16.08 -13.08 -2.91
CA VAL A 387 15.36 -13.38 -1.67
C VAL A 387 15.13 -14.89 -1.51
N LYS A 388 14.83 -15.63 -2.59
CA LYS A 388 14.74 -17.10 -2.56
C LYS A 388 16.06 -17.78 -2.20
N ALA A 389 17.19 -17.24 -2.68
CA ALA A 389 18.51 -17.82 -2.45
C ALA A 389 19.09 -17.50 -1.06
N LYS A 390 18.93 -16.25 -0.60
CA LYS A 390 19.51 -15.76 0.66
C LYS A 390 18.50 -15.79 1.81
N GLY A 391 17.28 -15.29 1.59
CA GLY A 391 16.19 -15.27 2.56
C GLY A 391 16.63 -14.76 3.94
N VAL A 392 16.57 -15.63 4.94
CA VAL A 392 16.98 -15.35 6.33
C VAL A 392 18.48 -15.05 6.49
N LYS A 393 19.32 -15.47 5.54
CA LYS A 393 20.78 -15.30 5.58
C LYS A 393 21.26 -13.92 5.13
N VAL A 394 20.36 -13.02 4.75
CA VAL A 394 20.72 -11.62 4.45
C VAL A 394 21.30 -10.99 5.72
N SER A 395 22.40 -10.24 5.60
CA SER A 395 23.05 -9.63 6.77
C SER A 395 22.66 -8.16 6.93
N SER A 396 22.45 -7.46 5.81
CA SER A 396 22.12 -6.03 5.77
C SER A 396 20.61 -5.79 5.94
N GLN A 397 20.22 -5.20 7.08
CA GLN A 397 18.85 -4.72 7.29
C GLN A 397 18.45 -3.61 6.29
N ASN A 398 19.42 -2.78 5.86
CA ASN A 398 19.21 -1.71 4.89
C ASN A 398 18.73 -2.25 3.54
N LEU A 399 19.28 -3.39 3.10
CA LEU A 399 18.87 -4.02 1.86
C LEU A 399 17.40 -4.45 1.90
N ILE A 400 16.96 -5.09 2.99
CA ILE A 400 15.56 -5.53 3.14
C ILE A 400 14.60 -4.33 3.15
N VAL A 401 14.98 -3.26 3.85
CA VAL A 401 14.23 -2.00 3.86
C VAL A 401 14.14 -1.40 2.45
N THR A 402 15.24 -1.41 1.69
CA THR A 402 15.25 -0.92 0.31
C THR A 402 14.39 -1.77 -0.62
N ILE A 403 14.41 -3.10 -0.48
CA ILE A 403 13.54 -4.02 -1.21
C ILE A 403 12.08 -3.72 -0.92
N LEU A 404 11.69 -3.60 0.35
CA LEU A 404 10.32 -3.32 0.74
C LEU A 404 9.85 -1.94 0.29
N ARG A 405 10.72 -0.91 0.36
CA ARG A 405 10.45 0.42 -0.21
C ARG A 405 10.21 0.35 -1.72
N HIS A 406 11.03 -0.40 -2.45
CA HIS A 406 10.85 -0.60 -3.88
C HIS A 406 9.50 -1.28 -4.17
N CYS A 407 9.13 -2.31 -3.38
CA CYS A 407 7.82 -2.96 -3.50
C CYS A 407 6.67 -2.00 -3.19
N GLU A 408 6.79 -1.14 -2.19
CA GLU A 408 5.76 -0.14 -1.84
C GLU A 408 5.58 0.89 -2.97
N GLU A 409 6.66 1.50 -3.45
CA GLU A 409 6.64 2.56 -4.47
C GLU A 409 6.00 2.08 -5.79
N PHE A 410 6.39 0.90 -6.26
CA PHE A 410 5.87 0.32 -7.49
C PHE A 410 4.66 -0.60 -7.30
N ARG A 411 4.14 -0.68 -6.07
CA ARG A 411 3.00 -1.53 -5.66
C ARG A 411 3.18 -3.00 -6.08
N LEU A 412 4.38 -3.54 -5.90
CA LEU A 412 4.74 -4.91 -6.26
C LEU A 412 4.28 -5.89 -5.17
N ARG A 413 3.19 -6.62 -5.46
CA ARG A 413 2.60 -7.61 -4.56
C ARG A 413 3.11 -9.03 -4.85
N ASN A 414 4.42 -9.22 -4.88
CA ASN A 414 5.03 -10.53 -5.11
C ASN A 414 5.15 -11.33 -3.81
N ALA A 415 4.42 -12.44 -3.72
CA ALA A 415 4.37 -13.26 -2.51
C ALA A 415 5.73 -13.83 -2.09
N HIS A 416 6.62 -14.16 -3.04
CA HIS A 416 7.93 -14.72 -2.72
C HIS A 416 8.85 -13.68 -2.08
N ILE A 417 8.85 -12.45 -2.60
CA ILE A 417 9.64 -11.35 -2.06
C ILE A 417 9.13 -10.99 -0.65
N LEU A 418 7.83 -10.73 -0.53
CA LEU A 418 7.23 -10.28 0.73
C LEU A 418 7.32 -11.34 1.84
N ASN A 419 7.09 -12.63 1.52
CA ASN A 419 7.28 -13.70 2.50
C ASN A 419 8.74 -13.82 2.92
N GLY A 420 9.71 -13.73 2.00
CA GLY A 420 11.13 -13.78 2.36
C GLY A 420 11.55 -12.61 3.26
N CYS A 421 11.06 -11.39 3.01
CA CYS A 421 11.27 -10.24 3.90
C CYS A 421 10.63 -10.45 5.28
N SER A 422 9.44 -11.07 5.35
CA SER A 422 8.78 -11.39 6.63
C SER A 422 9.55 -12.42 7.45
N GLU A 423 10.09 -13.47 6.80
CA GLU A 423 10.91 -14.49 7.47
C GLU A 423 12.25 -13.92 7.95
N PHE A 424 12.87 -13.02 7.18
CA PHE A 424 14.05 -12.27 7.64
C PHE A 424 13.73 -11.48 8.92
N PHE A 425 12.60 -10.75 8.94
CA PHE A 425 12.18 -9.99 10.13
C PHE A 425 11.98 -10.92 11.33
N ILE A 426 11.26 -12.02 11.17
CA ILE A 426 11.01 -13.00 12.23
C ILE A 426 12.32 -13.57 12.79
N ALA A 427 13.30 -13.87 11.95
CA ALA A 427 14.54 -14.50 12.37
C ALA A 427 15.53 -13.53 13.02
N ASN A 428 15.56 -12.28 12.58
CA ASN A 428 16.59 -11.31 12.97
C ASN A 428 16.08 -10.19 13.88
N PHE A 429 14.81 -10.22 14.34
CA PHE A 429 14.18 -9.12 15.07
C PHE A 429 15.01 -8.59 16.25
N SER A 430 15.74 -9.45 16.97
CA SER A 430 16.54 -9.03 18.13
C SER A 430 17.74 -8.14 17.80
N GLN A 431 18.18 -8.12 16.53
CA GLN A 431 19.33 -7.34 16.06
C GLN A 431 18.91 -6.10 15.27
N LEU A 432 17.62 -5.91 15.02
CA LEU A 432 17.12 -4.81 14.19
C LEU A 432 17.07 -3.49 14.96
N GLU A 433 17.42 -2.41 14.28
CA GLU A 433 17.28 -1.08 14.86
C GLU A 433 15.80 -0.65 14.87
N PRO A 434 15.27 -0.11 16.00
CA PRO A 434 13.86 0.27 16.09
C PRO A 434 13.38 1.31 15.06
N SER A 435 14.28 2.11 14.51
CA SER A 435 13.96 3.13 13.50
C SER A 435 13.45 2.53 12.18
N TYR A 436 13.82 1.29 11.85
CA TYR A 436 13.41 0.62 10.62
C TYR A 436 12.03 -0.06 10.71
N LEU A 437 11.44 -0.18 11.90
CA LEU A 437 10.21 -0.96 12.10
C LEU A 437 9.08 -0.55 11.16
N LYS A 438 8.89 0.76 10.97
CA LYS A 438 7.92 1.29 10.01
C LYS A 438 8.19 0.82 8.59
N ALA A 439 9.43 0.92 8.14
CA ALA A 439 9.80 0.54 6.77
C ALA A 439 9.75 -0.98 6.55
N LEU A 440 9.88 -1.77 7.62
CA LEU A 440 9.74 -3.22 7.57
C LEU A 440 8.27 -3.68 7.60
N PHE A 441 7.38 -2.92 8.25
CA PHE A 441 5.99 -3.35 8.47
C PHE A 441 4.97 -2.66 7.56
N CYS A 442 5.02 -1.34 7.41
CA CYS A 442 4.01 -0.59 6.66
C CYS A 442 3.84 -1.02 5.19
N PRO A 443 4.89 -1.46 4.46
CA PRO A 443 4.72 -1.98 3.10
C PRO A 443 3.76 -3.17 3.00
N PHE A 444 3.74 -4.06 4.00
CA PHE A 444 2.78 -5.17 4.06
C PHE A 444 1.35 -4.66 4.13
N ALA A 445 1.10 -3.66 4.97
CA ALA A 445 -0.22 -3.05 5.11
C ALA A 445 -0.61 -2.24 3.87
N TYR A 446 0.30 -1.46 3.30
CA TYR A 446 0.02 -0.70 2.09
C TYR A 446 -0.34 -1.61 0.92
N LEU A 447 0.38 -2.72 0.75
CA LEU A 447 0.12 -3.70 -0.30
C LEU A 447 -1.06 -4.63 0.01
N ASP A 448 -1.67 -4.57 1.20
CA ASP A 448 -2.70 -5.48 1.71
C ASP A 448 -2.23 -6.95 1.83
N PHE A 449 -0.96 -7.19 2.18
CA PHE A 449 -0.33 -8.52 2.17
C PHE A 449 -0.18 -9.10 3.57
N VAL A 450 -0.82 -10.25 3.80
CA VAL A 450 -0.63 -11.05 5.01
C VAL A 450 0.40 -12.16 4.70
N PRO A 451 1.54 -12.21 5.39
CA PRO A 451 2.55 -13.25 5.18
C PRO A 451 2.04 -14.66 5.47
N THR A 452 2.68 -15.67 4.88
CA THR A 452 2.31 -17.09 5.10
C THR A 452 2.41 -17.50 6.56
N ASN A 453 3.42 -17.01 7.30
CA ASN A 453 3.61 -17.29 8.72
C ASN A 453 3.02 -16.16 9.60
N ALA A 454 1.76 -15.80 9.33
CA ALA A 454 1.12 -14.61 9.87
C ALA A 454 1.17 -14.51 11.40
N THR A 455 0.85 -15.60 12.11
CA THR A 455 0.83 -15.62 13.58
C THR A 455 2.18 -15.21 14.15
N LYS A 456 3.25 -15.91 13.74
CA LYS A 456 4.61 -15.62 14.22
C LYS A 456 5.09 -14.22 13.81
N PHE A 457 4.74 -13.77 12.61
CA PHE A 457 5.06 -12.43 12.13
C PHE A 457 4.46 -11.35 13.05
N PHE A 458 3.15 -11.44 13.33
CA PHE A 458 2.46 -10.47 14.18
C PHE A 458 2.87 -10.58 15.66
N ASP A 459 3.12 -11.78 16.17
CA ASP A 459 3.64 -11.96 17.54
C ASP A 459 5.02 -11.30 17.69
N THR A 460 5.90 -11.47 16.70
CA THR A 460 7.21 -10.82 16.65
C THR A 460 7.08 -9.30 16.56
N MET A 461 6.16 -8.81 15.73
CA MET A 461 5.87 -7.38 15.61
C MET A 461 5.37 -6.78 16.94
N ASN A 462 4.42 -7.45 17.60
CA ASN A 462 3.88 -7.02 18.89
C ASN A 462 4.96 -6.99 19.96
N MET A 463 5.77 -8.05 20.06
CA MET A 463 6.87 -8.14 21.01
C MET A 463 7.93 -7.05 20.75
N PHE A 464 8.37 -6.87 19.49
CA PHE A 464 9.37 -5.86 19.15
C PHE A 464 8.86 -4.44 19.43
N LEU A 465 7.60 -4.16 19.09
CA LEU A 465 6.96 -2.88 19.37
C LEU A 465 6.85 -2.64 20.88
N ASP A 466 6.50 -3.66 21.67
CA ASP A 466 6.41 -3.55 23.13
C ASP A 466 7.76 -3.23 23.77
N LEU A 467 8.82 -3.93 23.36
CA LEU A 467 10.20 -3.75 23.85
C LEU A 467 10.81 -2.38 23.47
N HIS A 468 10.38 -1.80 22.36
CA HIS A 468 11.02 -0.61 21.78
C HIS A 468 10.09 0.59 21.59
N PHE A 469 8.87 0.56 22.13
CA PHE A 469 7.85 1.59 21.96
C PHE A 469 8.39 3.02 22.17
N ALA A 470 9.13 3.24 23.26
CA ALA A 470 9.69 4.57 23.60
C ALA A 470 10.82 5.05 22.67
N LYS A 471 11.48 4.13 21.95
CA LYS A 471 12.57 4.44 21.00
C LYS A 471 12.06 4.77 19.60
N ILE A 472 10.83 4.38 19.27
CA ILE A 472 10.23 4.61 17.96
C ILE A 472 9.66 6.03 17.92
N ARG A 473 9.81 6.72 16.78
CA ARG A 473 9.26 8.07 16.63
C ARG A 473 7.72 8.03 16.75
N PRO A 474 7.08 8.99 17.44
CA PRO A 474 5.62 9.01 17.57
C PRO A 474 4.89 8.97 16.23
N THR A 475 5.38 9.70 15.22
CA THR A 475 4.80 9.69 13.87
C THR A 475 4.84 8.31 13.22
N ASP A 476 5.92 7.57 13.41
CA ASP A 476 6.09 6.23 12.86
C ASP A 476 5.22 5.22 13.61
N THR A 477 5.03 5.41 14.92
CA THR A 477 4.08 4.62 15.72
C THR A 477 2.66 4.78 15.17
N ILE A 478 2.21 6.00 14.86
CA ILE A 478 0.89 6.24 14.26
C ILE A 478 0.77 5.55 12.89
N ASP A 479 1.81 5.59 12.06
CA ASP A 479 1.81 4.90 10.76
C ASP A 479 1.73 3.37 10.92
N ILE A 480 2.42 2.80 11.92
CA ILE A 480 2.36 1.37 12.26
C ILE A 480 0.95 0.99 12.75
N MET A 481 0.33 1.83 13.59
CA MET A 481 -1.05 1.59 14.06
C MET A 481 -2.07 1.62 12.93
N PHE A 482 -1.93 2.58 12.01
CA PHE A 482 -2.73 2.62 10.81
C PHE A 482 -2.52 1.37 9.93
N ALA A 483 -1.28 0.89 9.84
CA ALA A 483 -0.94 -0.35 9.14
C ALA A 483 -1.61 -1.59 9.77
N TYR A 484 -1.69 -1.67 11.10
CA TYR A 484 -2.41 -2.73 11.81
C TYR A 484 -3.90 -2.78 11.40
N ILE A 485 -4.59 -1.64 11.38
CA ILE A 485 -6.00 -1.57 10.95
C ILE A 485 -6.18 -1.97 9.49
N CYS A 486 -5.27 -1.53 8.60
CA CYS A 486 -5.32 -1.93 7.20
C CYS A 486 -5.30 -3.47 7.06
N LEU A 487 -4.48 -4.15 7.87
CA LEU A 487 -4.31 -5.61 7.90
C LEU A 487 -5.33 -6.36 8.80
N GLU A 488 -6.39 -5.70 9.26
CA GLU A 488 -7.44 -6.31 10.11
C GLU A 488 -6.89 -6.89 11.43
N ARG A 489 -5.95 -6.16 12.03
CA ARG A 489 -5.34 -6.49 13.32
C ARG A 489 -5.53 -5.33 14.30
N PHE A 490 -5.94 -5.63 15.53
CA PHE A 490 -6.36 -4.64 16.52
C PHE A 490 -5.49 -4.72 17.77
N PRO A 491 -4.37 -3.98 17.85
CA PRO A 491 -3.40 -4.16 18.92
C PRO A 491 -3.79 -3.35 20.16
N LEU A 492 -4.82 -3.81 20.89
CA LEU A 492 -5.42 -3.12 22.04
C LEU A 492 -4.43 -2.77 23.14
N ASN A 493 -3.38 -3.57 23.32
CA ASN A 493 -2.33 -3.35 24.33
C ASN A 493 -1.59 -2.01 24.17
N PHE A 494 -1.58 -1.42 22.98
CA PHE A 494 -0.90 -0.14 22.72
C PHE A 494 -1.84 1.07 22.78
N VAL A 495 -3.16 0.87 22.78
CA VAL A 495 -4.17 1.95 22.76
C VAL A 495 -3.91 2.95 23.90
N ASN A 496 -3.82 2.45 25.14
CA ASN A 496 -3.58 3.30 26.32
C ASN A 496 -2.24 4.04 26.28
N ARG A 497 -1.25 3.53 25.53
CA ARG A 497 0.05 4.19 25.37
C ARG A 497 0.00 5.30 24.32
N ILE A 498 -0.77 5.12 23.26
CA ILE A 498 -0.89 6.07 22.14
C ILE A 498 -1.83 7.23 22.48
N PHE A 499 -2.94 6.95 23.16
CA PHE A 499 -3.89 7.98 23.60
C PHE A 499 -3.51 8.62 24.94
N ASN A 500 -2.34 8.29 25.49
CA ASN A 500 -1.79 8.95 26.67
C ASN A 500 -1.50 10.44 26.38
N PRO A 501 -1.93 11.39 27.24
CA PRO A 501 -1.63 12.81 27.08
C PRO A 501 -0.16 13.12 26.81
N TYR A 502 0.76 12.44 27.51
CA TYR A 502 2.20 12.61 27.29
C TYR A 502 2.63 12.23 25.87
N PHE A 503 2.10 11.12 25.32
CA PHE A 503 2.42 10.71 23.95
C PHE A 503 1.91 11.74 22.95
N LEU A 504 0.69 12.26 23.15
CA LEU A 504 0.10 13.29 22.28
C LEU A 504 0.89 14.60 22.33
N ASP A 505 1.33 15.04 23.51
CA ASP A 505 2.17 16.24 23.66
C ASP A 505 3.52 16.09 22.95
N VAL A 506 4.18 14.93 23.10
CA VAL A 506 5.43 14.63 22.40
C VAL A 506 5.20 14.56 20.88
N LEU A 507 4.08 14.01 20.44
CA LEU A 507 3.69 13.98 19.03
C LEU A 507 3.51 15.40 18.48
N HIS A 508 2.83 16.29 19.21
CA HIS A 508 2.67 17.70 18.81
C HIS A 508 4.01 18.43 18.75
N ALA A 509 4.85 18.29 19.77
CA ALA A 509 6.13 18.99 19.86
C ALA A 509 7.14 18.56 18.78
N LYS A 510 7.16 17.27 18.42
CA LYS A 510 8.13 16.71 17.47
C LYS A 510 7.67 16.71 16.01
N THR A 511 6.40 17.00 15.73
CA THR A 511 5.86 16.95 14.36
C THR A 511 5.79 18.36 13.76
N ARG A 512 6.36 18.52 12.56
CA ARG A 512 6.26 19.79 11.82
C ARG A 512 4.78 20.14 11.56
N PRO A 513 4.37 21.43 11.67
CA PRO A 513 2.97 21.85 11.51
C PRO A 513 2.32 21.31 10.23
N GLU A 514 3.03 21.34 9.10
CA GLU A 514 2.56 20.87 7.79
C GLU A 514 2.19 19.38 7.76
N ARG A 515 2.82 18.54 8.61
CA ARG A 515 2.55 17.10 8.69
C ARG A 515 1.59 16.74 9.82
N LEU A 516 1.36 17.65 10.76
CA LEU A 516 0.60 17.38 11.98
C LEU A 516 -0.86 17.03 11.66
N ASP A 517 -1.47 17.71 10.68
CA ASP A 517 -2.86 17.43 10.29
C ASP A 517 -3.01 16.06 9.63
N ILE A 518 -2.02 15.63 8.83
CA ILE A 518 -1.99 14.28 8.24
C ILE A 518 -1.91 13.21 9.34
N VAL A 519 -1.03 13.42 10.31
CA VAL A 519 -0.81 12.45 11.40
C VAL A 519 -2.02 12.39 12.34
N ARG A 520 -2.60 13.54 12.70
CA ARG A 520 -3.88 13.60 13.44
C ARG A 520 -5.01 12.90 12.67
N GLY A 521 -5.08 13.12 11.36
CA GLY A 521 -6.04 12.46 10.49
C GLY A 521 -5.91 10.94 10.54
N LYS A 522 -4.69 10.40 10.48
CA LYS A 522 -4.44 8.96 10.62
C LYS A 522 -4.79 8.43 12.00
N LEU A 523 -4.47 9.16 13.07
CA LEU A 523 -4.80 8.78 14.43
C LEU A 523 -6.32 8.75 14.66
N LYS A 524 -7.09 9.69 14.09
CA LYS A 524 -8.56 9.64 14.12
C LYS A 524 -9.13 8.47 13.32
N VAL A 525 -8.53 8.16 12.16
CA VAL A 525 -8.90 6.97 11.37
C VAL A 525 -8.61 5.69 12.14
N PHE A 526 -7.50 5.64 12.90
CA PHE A 526 -7.16 4.52 13.77
C PHE A 526 -8.21 4.33 14.88
N ASP A 527 -8.55 5.39 15.62
CA ASP A 527 -9.59 5.39 16.66
C ASP A 527 -10.94 4.92 16.09
N THR A 528 -11.34 5.47 14.95
CA THR A 528 -12.59 5.11 14.27
C THR A 528 -12.56 3.67 13.75
N GLY A 529 -11.43 3.22 13.22
CA GLY A 529 -11.26 1.84 12.75
C GLY A 529 -11.41 0.83 13.88
N LEU A 530 -10.80 1.10 15.04
CA LEU A 530 -11.02 0.29 16.24
C LEU A 530 -12.49 0.28 16.66
N THR A 531 -13.17 1.44 16.70
CA THR A 531 -14.60 1.52 17.04
C THR A 531 -15.49 0.73 16.07
N LEU A 532 -15.13 0.66 14.79
CA LEU A 532 -15.94 -0.03 13.77
C LEU A 532 -15.63 -1.53 13.65
N GLU A 533 -14.39 -1.94 13.89
CA GLU A 533 -13.91 -3.29 13.58
C GLU A 533 -13.53 -4.12 14.82
N CYS A 534 -13.31 -3.51 16.00
CA CYS A 534 -12.90 -4.21 17.23
C CYS A 534 -14.00 -4.17 18.30
N ALA A 535 -14.61 -5.33 18.57
CA ALA A 535 -15.69 -5.45 19.57
C ALA A 535 -15.24 -5.12 21.00
N ASP A 536 -14.00 -5.46 21.34
CA ASP A 536 -13.42 -5.26 22.69
C ASP A 536 -12.86 -3.84 22.91
N TYR A 537 -13.12 -2.89 21.99
CA TYR A 537 -12.65 -1.51 22.12
C TYR A 537 -13.76 -0.58 22.61
N ASP A 538 -13.60 -0.05 23.82
CA ASP A 538 -14.57 0.84 24.49
C ASP A 538 -14.57 2.31 23.98
N GLY A 539 -13.90 2.60 22.86
CA GLY A 539 -13.79 3.95 22.28
C GLY A 539 -15.04 4.44 21.52
N PRO A 540 -15.02 5.63 20.89
CA PRO A 540 -13.84 6.41 20.50
C PRO A 540 -13.26 7.28 21.62
N LEU A 541 -11.94 7.42 21.65
CA LEU A 541 -11.21 8.22 22.65
C LEU A 541 -10.91 9.65 22.16
N LEU A 542 -11.05 9.93 20.86
CA LEU A 542 -10.87 11.27 20.31
C LEU A 542 -12.20 11.96 19.98
N PRO A 543 -12.25 13.31 20.06
CA PRO A 543 -13.43 14.07 19.67
C PRO A 543 -13.81 13.83 18.21
N ARG A 544 -15.12 13.62 17.96
CA ARG A 544 -15.66 13.50 16.61
C ARG A 544 -15.66 14.85 15.91
N ASP A 545 -15.42 14.84 14.60
CA ASP A 545 -15.55 16.02 13.77
C ASP A 545 -17.05 16.28 13.50
N HIS A 546 -17.56 17.40 14.01
CA HIS A 546 -18.96 17.81 13.83
C HIS A 546 -19.16 18.79 12.66
N SER A 547 -18.08 19.37 12.12
CA SER A 547 -18.13 20.29 10.99
C SER A 547 -17.65 19.63 9.71
N ALA A 548 -18.48 19.70 8.66
CA ALA A 548 -18.10 19.31 7.31
C ALA A 548 -17.08 20.32 6.76
N LYS A 549 -15.81 20.13 7.08
CA LYS A 549 -14.71 20.85 6.43
C LYS A 549 -14.59 20.37 4.98
N ALA A 550 -14.22 21.27 4.08
CA ALA A 550 -13.94 20.90 2.69
C ALA A 550 -12.77 19.90 2.65
N VAL A 551 -13.03 18.71 2.10
CA VAL A 551 -12.01 17.69 1.84
C VAL A 551 -11.58 17.78 0.38
N PHE A 552 -10.31 17.56 0.11
CA PHE A 552 -9.82 17.50 -1.27
C PHE A 552 -10.49 16.34 -2.03
N HIS A 553 -11.03 16.63 -3.21
CA HIS A 553 -11.57 15.63 -4.13
C HIS A 553 -10.67 15.51 -5.35
N ASP A 554 -10.33 14.28 -5.77
CA ASP A 554 -9.53 14.07 -6.99
C ASP A 554 -10.32 14.54 -8.23
N GLY A 555 -9.72 15.44 -9.00
CA GLY A 555 -10.35 16.03 -10.17
C GLY A 555 -10.65 15.03 -11.30
N ARG A 556 -9.90 13.91 -11.39
CA ARG A 556 -10.16 12.82 -12.35
C ARG A 556 -11.45 12.10 -11.99
N ILE A 557 -11.62 11.74 -10.72
CA ILE A 557 -12.86 11.12 -10.20
C ILE A 557 -14.03 12.08 -10.42
N LYS A 558 -13.86 13.36 -10.08
CA LYS A 558 -14.91 14.36 -10.27
C LYS A 558 -15.39 14.47 -11.72
N ARG A 559 -14.46 14.49 -12.68
CA ARG A 559 -14.79 14.56 -14.11
C ARG A 559 -15.49 13.30 -14.62
N ILE A 560 -15.07 12.11 -14.21
CA ILE A 560 -15.69 10.86 -14.69
C ILE A 560 -17.08 10.66 -14.07
N ILE A 561 -17.27 10.96 -12.79
CA ILE A 561 -18.59 10.91 -12.13
C ILE A 561 -19.57 11.89 -12.78
N ASN A 562 -19.13 13.12 -13.06
CA ASN A 562 -19.98 14.09 -13.77
C ASN A 562 -20.33 13.62 -15.18
N TYR A 563 -19.48 12.84 -15.83
CA TYR A 563 -19.75 12.28 -17.15
C TYR A 563 -20.81 11.18 -17.09
N ILE A 564 -20.68 10.22 -16.17
CA ILE A 564 -21.60 9.07 -16.04
C ILE A 564 -22.82 9.37 -15.16
N THR A 565 -23.09 10.65 -14.88
CA THR A 565 -24.12 11.06 -13.93
C THR A 565 -25.50 10.58 -14.38
N THR A 566 -25.82 10.71 -15.66
CA THR A 566 -27.15 10.37 -16.20
C THR A 566 -27.43 8.87 -16.05
N GLU A 567 -26.44 8.02 -16.32
CA GLU A 567 -26.54 6.57 -16.14
C GLU A 567 -26.65 6.19 -14.66
N LEU A 568 -25.94 6.89 -13.76
CA LEU A 568 -26.05 6.67 -12.32
C LEU A 568 -27.41 7.10 -11.76
N GLU A 569 -27.96 8.22 -12.24
CA GLU A 569 -29.30 8.71 -11.87
C GLU A 569 -30.39 7.73 -12.30
N GLU A 570 -30.29 7.18 -13.51
CA GLU A 570 -31.20 6.15 -14.00
C GLU A 570 -31.15 4.89 -13.11
N LEU A 571 -29.95 4.43 -12.74
CA LEU A 571 -29.77 3.26 -11.88
C LEU A 571 -30.22 3.49 -10.43
N ALA A 572 -30.12 4.72 -9.93
CA ALA A 572 -30.58 5.09 -8.60
C ALA A 572 -32.11 5.25 -8.51
N GLY A 573 -32.79 5.35 -9.65
CA GLY A 573 -34.25 5.55 -9.72
C GLY A 573 -34.68 7.03 -9.82
N GLY A 574 -33.75 7.95 -10.05
CA GLY A 574 -34.02 9.39 -10.20
C GLY A 574 -32.88 10.29 -9.72
N SER A 575 -32.90 11.55 -10.14
CA SER A 575 -31.89 12.58 -9.78
C SER A 575 -31.89 12.96 -8.29
N GLU A 576 -33.02 12.74 -7.63
CA GLU A 576 -33.27 12.97 -6.21
C GLU A 576 -32.83 11.81 -5.32
N CYS A 577 -32.41 10.69 -5.93
CA CYS A 577 -31.95 9.48 -5.26
C CYS A 577 -30.41 9.38 -5.20
N ILE A 578 -29.69 10.41 -5.65
CA ILE A 578 -28.23 10.44 -5.73
C ILE A 578 -27.65 11.67 -5.01
N THR A 579 -26.61 11.44 -4.21
CA THR A 579 -25.75 12.51 -3.68
C THR A 579 -24.30 12.26 -4.11
N LYS A 580 -23.61 13.30 -4.59
CA LYS A 580 -22.21 13.21 -5.08
C LYS A 580 -21.25 13.83 -4.07
N PHE A 581 -20.06 13.23 -3.94
CA PHE A 581 -18.94 13.71 -3.14
C PHE A 581 -19.29 13.97 -1.66
N SER A 582 -20.00 13.00 -1.06
CA SER A 582 -20.51 13.10 0.30
C SER A 582 -19.42 12.84 1.34
N VAL A 583 -19.38 13.69 2.36
CA VAL A 583 -18.62 13.43 3.60
C VAL A 583 -19.59 12.83 4.61
N LEU A 584 -19.26 11.65 5.13
CA LEU A 584 -20.11 10.97 6.11
C LEU A 584 -20.00 11.66 7.48
N GLN A 585 -21.16 12.00 8.06
CA GLN A 585 -21.24 12.61 9.39
C GLN A 585 -20.75 11.63 10.45
N HIS A 586 -20.18 12.15 11.55
CA HIS A 586 -19.63 11.39 12.68
C HIS A 586 -18.36 10.57 12.39
N LEU A 587 -17.83 10.59 11.16
CA LEU A 587 -16.51 10.04 10.82
C LEU A 587 -15.44 11.16 10.79
N PRO A 588 -14.16 10.80 10.93
CA PRO A 588 -13.06 11.75 10.76
C PRO A 588 -13.09 12.41 9.40
N VAL A 589 -12.78 13.71 9.35
CA VAL A 589 -12.58 14.44 8.09
C VAL A 589 -11.29 13.93 7.42
N ASN A 590 -11.43 12.91 6.58
CA ASN A 590 -10.32 12.25 5.89
C ASN A 590 -10.77 11.82 4.47
N SER A 591 -9.86 11.87 3.50
CA SER A 591 -10.15 11.44 2.12
C SER A 591 -10.55 9.97 2.01
N LEU A 592 -10.17 9.12 2.98
CA LEU A 592 -10.61 7.73 3.06
C LEU A 592 -12.10 7.56 3.38
N TYR A 593 -12.76 8.55 4.00
CA TYR A 593 -14.20 8.50 4.31
C TYR A 593 -15.06 9.38 3.41
N LEU A 594 -14.45 9.98 2.39
CA LEU A 594 -15.20 10.56 1.28
C LEU A 594 -15.94 9.44 0.56
N VAL A 595 -17.18 9.65 0.13
CA VAL A 595 -17.89 8.74 -0.76
C VAL A 595 -18.17 9.47 -2.08
N ASP A 596 -17.78 8.87 -3.21
CA ASP A 596 -17.85 9.56 -4.50
C ASP A 596 -19.30 9.78 -4.93
N VAL A 597 -20.14 8.76 -4.75
CA VAL A 597 -21.60 8.83 -4.97
C VAL A 597 -22.32 7.96 -3.94
N ILE A 598 -23.45 8.43 -3.41
CA ILE A 598 -24.36 7.65 -2.56
C ILE A 598 -25.72 7.57 -3.24
N PHE A 599 -26.25 6.35 -3.36
CA PHE A 599 -27.65 6.11 -3.68
C PHE A 599 -28.47 6.01 -2.40
N HIS A 600 -29.59 6.72 -2.36
CA HIS A 600 -30.52 6.78 -1.24
C HIS A 600 -31.97 6.89 -1.73
N PRO A 601 -32.97 6.55 -0.91
CA PRO A 601 -34.37 6.72 -1.29
C PRO A 601 -34.75 8.18 -1.55
N PRO A 602 -35.80 8.42 -2.35
CA PRO A 602 -36.30 9.77 -2.59
C PRO A 602 -36.80 10.41 -1.28
N GLY A 603 -36.48 11.69 -1.06
CA GLY A 603 -36.92 12.46 0.11
C GLY A 603 -36.02 12.37 1.36
N LEU A 604 -35.07 11.42 1.40
CA LEU A 604 -33.96 11.44 2.37
C LEU A 604 -32.87 12.39 1.84
N GLY A 605 -32.91 13.65 2.23
CA GLY A 605 -31.79 14.57 2.02
C GLY A 605 -30.52 14.10 2.76
N ASN A 606 -29.45 14.91 2.70
CA ASN A 606 -28.09 14.69 3.27
C ASN A 606 -27.99 14.34 4.79
N ILE A 607 -29.10 14.03 5.46
CA ILE A 607 -29.21 13.66 6.87
C ILE A 607 -28.94 12.15 6.99
N PHE A 608 -27.66 11.79 6.98
CA PHE A 608 -27.20 10.42 7.19
C PHE A 608 -27.23 10.07 8.68
N SER A 609 -28.33 9.55 9.21
CA SER A 609 -28.31 8.88 10.51
C SER A 609 -27.73 7.47 10.33
N LEU A 610 -26.42 7.34 10.45
CA LEU A 610 -25.73 6.04 10.48
C LEU A 610 -26.11 5.30 11.78
N ASN A 611 -27.18 4.52 11.74
CA ASN A 611 -27.59 3.69 12.87
C ASN A 611 -26.85 2.34 12.78
N THR A 612 -25.74 2.21 13.51
CA THR A 612 -24.93 0.97 13.55
C THR A 612 -25.61 -0.19 14.28
N MET A 613 -26.77 0.04 14.92
CA MET A 613 -27.38 -0.90 15.87
C MET A 613 -28.78 -1.41 15.48
N LYS A 614 -29.37 -1.01 14.34
CA LYS A 614 -30.65 -1.57 13.82
C LYS A 614 -30.69 -1.58 12.28
N GLU A 615 -31.24 -2.67 11.73
CA GLU A 615 -31.66 -2.97 10.34
C GLU A 615 -30.86 -2.36 9.16
N ARG A 616 -30.41 -3.25 8.26
CA ARG A 616 -29.62 -2.99 7.04
C ARG A 616 -29.93 -1.62 6.40
N ASN A 617 -28.96 -0.72 6.43
CA ASN A 617 -29.03 0.54 5.70
C ASN A 617 -29.23 0.25 4.19
N ILE A 618 -30.26 0.86 3.61
CA ILE A 618 -30.66 0.68 2.20
C ILE A 618 -29.74 1.41 1.22
N ASN A 619 -28.87 2.29 1.73
CA ASN A 619 -28.02 3.14 0.90
C ASN A 619 -26.86 2.37 0.26
N VAL A 620 -26.52 2.74 -0.98
CA VAL A 620 -25.38 2.20 -1.73
C VAL A 620 -24.30 3.27 -1.87
N ALA A 621 -23.12 3.03 -1.33
CA ALA A 621 -21.92 3.82 -1.59
C ALA A 621 -21.25 3.33 -2.87
N VAL A 622 -20.99 4.23 -3.80
CA VAL A 622 -20.29 3.98 -5.06
C VAL A 622 -18.94 4.67 -5.01
N LEU A 623 -17.87 3.88 -5.15
CA LEU A 623 -16.49 4.35 -5.09
C LEU A 623 -15.81 4.18 -6.45
N VAL A 624 -15.06 5.20 -6.89
CA VAL A 624 -14.23 5.11 -8.10
C VAL A 624 -12.78 4.90 -7.70
N HIS A 625 -12.23 3.75 -8.08
CA HIS A 625 -10.84 3.43 -7.84
C HIS A 625 -9.96 3.80 -9.03
N LEU A 626 -8.94 4.60 -8.74
CA LEU A 626 -7.92 4.99 -9.69
C LEU A 626 -6.91 3.86 -9.89
N PRO A 627 -6.15 3.85 -11.01
CA PRO A 627 -5.14 2.81 -11.24
C PRO A 627 -4.08 2.72 -10.13
N GLU A 628 -3.77 3.84 -9.48
CA GLU A 628 -2.78 3.90 -8.39
C GLU A 628 -3.28 3.26 -7.08
N TYR A 629 -4.57 2.92 -7.00
CA TYR A 629 -5.16 2.23 -5.86
C TYR A 629 -5.04 0.71 -5.96
N PHE A 630 -4.50 0.20 -7.06
CA PHE A 630 -4.25 -1.22 -7.27
C PHE A 630 -2.76 -1.52 -7.26
N ASP A 631 -2.44 -2.77 -7.00
CA ASP A 631 -1.11 -3.34 -7.24
C ASP A 631 -0.68 -3.21 -8.71
N SER A 632 0.59 -3.45 -8.99
CA SER A 632 1.15 -3.35 -10.35
C SER A 632 0.42 -4.24 -11.37
N THR A 633 -0.21 -5.34 -10.94
CA THR A 633 -1.02 -6.21 -11.79
C THR A 633 -2.43 -5.68 -12.07
N GLY A 634 -2.88 -4.70 -11.28
CA GLY A 634 -4.23 -4.16 -11.33
C GLY A 634 -5.27 -5.08 -10.69
N LYS A 635 -4.88 -6.13 -9.96
CA LYS A 635 -5.80 -7.14 -9.42
C LYS A 635 -6.21 -6.86 -7.98
N TYR A 636 -5.29 -6.44 -7.14
CA TYR A 636 -5.50 -6.27 -5.69
C TYR A 636 -5.52 -4.78 -5.34
N LEU A 637 -6.44 -4.37 -4.47
CA LEU A 637 -6.46 -3.01 -3.94
C LEU A 637 -5.39 -2.83 -2.87
N ILE A 638 -4.88 -1.62 -2.72
CA ILE A 638 -4.02 -1.24 -1.61
C ILE A 638 -4.80 -1.22 -0.29
N GLY A 639 -4.12 -1.54 0.82
CA GLY A 639 -4.74 -1.72 2.14
C GLY A 639 -5.64 -0.58 2.59
N PRO A 640 -5.26 0.71 2.43
CA PRO A 640 -6.15 1.82 2.78
C PRO A 640 -7.50 1.82 2.06
N GLN A 641 -7.55 1.36 0.81
CA GLN A 641 -8.81 1.28 0.05
C GLN A 641 -9.61 0.03 0.42
N VAL A 642 -8.94 -1.08 0.73
CA VAL A 642 -9.61 -2.29 1.28
C VAL A 642 -10.25 -1.96 2.61
N MET A 643 -9.51 -1.33 3.54
CA MET A 643 -10.00 -0.82 4.82
C MET A 643 -11.19 0.13 4.65
N ARG A 644 -11.12 1.09 3.71
CA ARG A 644 -12.23 2.00 3.39
C ARG A 644 -13.51 1.24 3.04
N ILE A 645 -13.43 0.21 2.19
CA ILE A 645 -14.59 -0.61 1.83
C ILE A 645 -15.14 -1.34 3.06
N ARG A 646 -14.28 -1.92 3.90
CA ARG A 646 -14.71 -2.61 5.13
C ARG A 646 -15.43 -1.67 6.09
N HIS A 647 -14.86 -0.49 6.36
CA HIS A 647 -15.47 0.50 7.24
C HIS A 647 -16.85 0.94 6.73
N LEU A 648 -17.00 1.23 5.43
CA LEU A 648 -18.30 1.61 4.85
C LEU A 648 -19.34 0.48 4.97
N ARG A 649 -18.92 -0.78 4.81
CA ARG A 649 -19.79 -1.95 5.02
C ARG A 649 -20.18 -2.12 6.49
N ARG A 650 -19.26 -1.88 7.43
CA ARG A 650 -19.53 -1.91 8.89
C ARG A 650 -20.52 -0.82 9.31
N LEU A 651 -20.55 0.29 8.59
CA LEU A 651 -21.56 1.35 8.73
C LEU A 651 -22.93 0.99 8.09
N GLY A 652 -23.07 -0.22 7.58
CA GLY A 652 -24.31 -0.75 6.99
C GLY A 652 -24.49 -0.43 5.51
N LEU A 653 -23.58 0.32 4.87
CA LEU A 653 -23.69 0.69 3.46
C LEU A 653 -23.35 -0.51 2.56
N LYS A 654 -24.12 -0.67 1.49
CA LYS A 654 -23.70 -1.52 0.36
C LYS A 654 -22.61 -0.79 -0.41
N VAL A 655 -21.54 -1.45 -0.82
CA VAL A 655 -20.40 -0.78 -1.47
C VAL A 655 -20.20 -1.31 -2.88
N ALA A 656 -20.49 -0.48 -3.88
CA ALA A 656 -20.15 -0.69 -5.28
C ALA A 656 -18.82 -0.02 -5.59
N THR A 657 -17.95 -0.71 -6.33
CA THR A 657 -16.63 -0.18 -6.71
C THR A 657 -16.52 -0.15 -8.22
N LEU A 658 -16.14 0.99 -8.78
CA LEU A 658 -15.96 1.22 -10.20
C LEU A 658 -14.48 1.46 -10.50
N ARG A 659 -14.01 0.94 -11.62
CA ARG A 659 -12.62 1.10 -12.05
C ARG A 659 -12.48 2.26 -13.02
N PHE A 660 -11.63 3.23 -12.69
CA PHE A 660 -11.44 4.42 -13.51
C PHE A 660 -10.95 4.09 -14.93
N ASP A 661 -10.01 3.16 -15.08
CA ASP A 661 -9.46 2.72 -16.36
C ASP A 661 -10.52 2.06 -17.27
N ILE A 662 -11.48 1.33 -16.66
CA ILE A 662 -12.61 0.75 -17.38
C ILE A 662 -13.61 1.84 -17.77
N LEU A 663 -14.03 2.68 -16.83
CA LEU A 663 -14.95 3.80 -17.10
C LEU A 663 -14.43 4.72 -18.19
N TYR A 664 -13.13 5.02 -18.18
CA TYR A 664 -12.50 5.87 -19.19
C TYR A 664 -12.55 5.26 -20.59
N LYS A 665 -12.40 3.92 -20.72
CA LYS A 665 -12.53 3.18 -21.99
C LYS A 665 -13.99 3.10 -22.46
N LEU A 666 -14.90 2.78 -21.54
CA LEU A 666 -16.34 2.62 -21.82
C LEU A 666 -17.06 3.97 -22.04
N LYS A 667 -16.40 5.09 -21.75
CA LYS A 667 -16.92 6.45 -21.95
C LYS A 667 -17.60 6.64 -23.32
N ILE A 668 -17.05 6.04 -24.37
CA ILE A 668 -17.51 6.15 -25.76
C ILE A 668 -18.45 5.01 -26.19
N HIS A 669 -18.76 4.06 -25.30
CA HIS A 669 -19.59 2.88 -25.54
C HIS A 669 -20.76 2.83 -24.52
N PRO A 670 -21.86 3.58 -24.74
CA PRO A 670 -22.90 3.79 -23.73
C PRO A 670 -23.58 2.50 -23.26
N GLN A 671 -23.81 1.55 -24.17
CA GLN A 671 -24.46 0.28 -23.84
C GLN A 671 -23.57 -0.58 -22.92
N GLU A 672 -22.30 -0.76 -23.29
CA GLU A 672 -21.32 -1.51 -22.49
C GLU A 672 -21.05 -0.82 -21.15
N LEU A 673 -21.06 0.52 -21.11
CA LEU A 673 -20.98 1.29 -19.88
C LEU A 673 -22.15 0.97 -18.95
N ARG A 674 -23.38 0.94 -19.47
CA ARG A 674 -24.58 0.62 -18.68
C ARG A 674 -24.54 -0.82 -18.16
N GLU A 675 -24.15 -1.79 -18.99
CA GLU A 675 -23.97 -3.19 -18.58
C GLU A 675 -22.94 -3.32 -17.46
N TYR A 676 -21.78 -2.67 -17.60
CA TYR A 676 -20.76 -2.61 -16.56
C TYR A 676 -21.30 -2.02 -15.27
N LEU A 677 -21.96 -0.86 -15.30
CA LEU A 677 -22.52 -0.25 -14.10
C LEU A 677 -23.55 -1.16 -13.42
N VAL A 678 -24.48 -1.76 -14.17
CA VAL A 678 -25.47 -2.71 -13.63
C VAL A 678 -24.80 -3.90 -12.96
N GLU A 679 -23.80 -4.51 -13.59
CA GLU A 679 -23.05 -5.63 -13.03
C GLU A 679 -22.39 -5.25 -11.70
N ARG A 680 -21.73 -4.08 -11.64
CA ARG A 680 -21.07 -3.61 -10.41
C ARG A 680 -22.05 -3.28 -9.30
N MET A 681 -23.24 -2.76 -9.62
CA MET A 681 -24.30 -2.51 -8.64
C MET A 681 -24.93 -3.81 -8.13
N LYS A 682 -25.16 -4.80 -8.99
CA LYS A 682 -25.64 -6.14 -8.59
C LYS A 682 -24.63 -6.82 -7.67
N ALA A 683 -23.36 -6.83 -8.04
CA ALA A 683 -22.31 -7.36 -7.19
C ALA A 683 -22.26 -6.69 -5.81
N ALA A 684 -22.59 -5.39 -5.71
CA ALA A 684 -22.69 -4.68 -4.43
C ALA A 684 -23.92 -5.05 -3.60
N LEU A 685 -25.04 -5.37 -4.25
CA LEU A 685 -26.28 -5.87 -3.62
C LEU A 685 -26.09 -7.27 -3.01
N ASP A 686 -25.27 -8.10 -3.67
CA ASP A 686 -24.91 -9.46 -3.22
C ASP A 686 -23.72 -9.47 -2.23
N ALA A 687 -22.91 -8.40 -2.20
CA ALA A 687 -21.71 -8.27 -1.38
C ALA A 687 -21.93 -7.58 -0.02
N LEU A 688 -23.17 -7.51 0.47
CA LEU A 688 -23.36 -7.38 1.92
C LEU A 688 -22.63 -8.58 2.56
N PRO A 689 -21.87 -8.39 3.65
CA PRO A 689 -21.48 -9.55 4.43
C PRO A 689 -22.77 -10.33 4.72
N PRO A 690 -22.84 -11.65 4.45
CA PRO A 690 -23.96 -12.43 4.94
C PRO A 690 -24.15 -12.07 6.41
N ALA A 691 -25.39 -11.99 6.88
CA ALA A 691 -25.61 -11.90 8.32
C ALA A 691 -24.93 -13.15 8.92
N GLY A 692 -23.74 -12.98 9.49
CA GLY A 692 -22.83 -14.09 9.80
C GLY A 692 -21.74 -14.45 8.76
N ALA A 693 -21.12 -13.50 8.04
CA ALA A 693 -19.87 -13.79 7.34
C ALA A 693 -18.78 -14.17 8.37
N PRO A 694 -18.25 -15.41 8.31
CA PRO A 694 -17.42 -15.94 9.37
C PRO A 694 -15.99 -15.37 9.30
N MET A 695 -15.42 -15.10 10.47
CA MET A 695 -13.98 -15.21 10.66
C MET A 695 -13.52 -16.57 10.10
N PRO A 696 -12.35 -16.70 9.44
CA PRO A 696 -11.79 -18.01 9.13
C PRO A 696 -11.34 -18.65 10.44
N VAL A 697 -12.30 -19.26 11.12
CA VAL A 697 -12.07 -20.27 12.15
C VAL A 697 -12.92 -21.42 11.66
N ASP A 698 -12.27 -22.50 11.25
CA ASP A 698 -12.95 -23.77 11.01
C ASP A 698 -13.94 -24.00 12.16
N GLY A 699 -15.25 -24.00 11.92
CA GLY A 699 -16.27 -24.13 12.97
C GLY A 699 -16.38 -25.53 13.57
N THR A 700 -15.45 -26.42 13.23
CA THR A 700 -15.35 -27.81 13.66
C THR A 700 -14.86 -28.02 15.09
N PRO A 701 -13.94 -27.23 15.69
CA PRO A 701 -13.45 -27.45 17.05
C PRO A 701 -14.46 -27.12 18.14
N ARG A 702 -15.38 -26.16 17.94
CA ARG A 702 -16.30 -25.68 19.01
C ARG A 702 -17.48 -26.60 19.30
N VAL A 703 -17.90 -27.40 18.31
CA VAL A 703 -19.10 -28.25 18.44
C VAL A 703 -18.89 -29.37 19.47
N ILE A 704 -17.67 -29.91 19.55
CA ILE A 704 -17.27 -30.97 20.48
C ILE A 704 -16.45 -30.35 21.61
N LYS A 705 -16.95 -30.44 22.83
CA LYS A 705 -16.41 -29.69 23.97
C LYS A 705 -15.21 -30.42 24.52
N SER A 706 -14.11 -29.71 24.70
CA SER A 706 -12.92 -30.24 25.37
C SER A 706 -13.20 -30.48 26.87
N PRO A 707 -12.40 -31.29 27.56
CA PRO A 707 -12.59 -31.55 28.99
C PRO A 707 -12.57 -30.27 29.86
N GLY A 708 -11.76 -29.28 29.50
CA GLY A 708 -11.73 -27.99 30.19
C GLY A 708 -13.01 -27.20 30.02
N GLU A 709 -13.56 -27.17 28.81
CA GLU A 709 -14.83 -26.51 28.51
C GLU A 709 -15.99 -27.17 29.26
N ILE A 710 -16.02 -28.50 29.26
CA ILE A 710 -17.02 -29.28 30.00
C ILE A 710 -17.02 -28.91 31.49
N ALA A 711 -15.83 -28.71 32.09
CA ALA A 711 -15.74 -28.33 33.50
C ALA A 711 -16.35 -26.93 33.76
N VAL A 712 -16.11 -25.97 32.87
CA VAL A 712 -16.67 -24.61 33.00
C VAL A 712 -18.18 -24.62 32.72
N LEU A 713 -18.64 -25.33 31.69
CA LEU A 713 -20.06 -25.49 31.37
C LEU A 713 -20.85 -26.11 32.53
N ARG A 714 -20.29 -27.13 33.18
CA ARG A 714 -20.90 -27.73 34.38
C ARG A 714 -20.97 -26.74 35.55
N TYR A 715 -19.94 -25.91 35.71
CA TYR A 715 -19.94 -24.88 36.76
C TYR A 715 -21.03 -23.84 36.52
N VAL A 716 -21.12 -23.27 35.31
CA VAL A 716 -22.09 -22.22 35.00
C VAL A 716 -23.54 -22.73 35.01
N ALA A 717 -23.79 -23.97 34.56
CA ALA A 717 -25.10 -24.61 34.67
C ALA A 717 -25.51 -24.85 36.13
N ARG A 718 -24.57 -25.27 37.00
CA ARG A 718 -24.83 -25.40 38.45
C ARG A 718 -25.19 -24.06 39.08
N VAL A 719 -24.41 -23.00 38.83
CA VAL A 719 -24.69 -21.66 39.35
C VAL A 719 -26.05 -21.17 38.89
N SER A 720 -26.37 -21.35 37.61
CA SER A 720 -27.67 -20.95 37.03
C SER A 720 -28.82 -21.75 37.66
N SER A 721 -28.62 -23.04 37.91
CA SER A 721 -29.59 -23.89 38.62
C SER A 721 -29.83 -23.41 40.05
N ASP A 722 -28.77 -23.01 40.77
CA ASP A 722 -28.86 -22.45 42.12
C ASP A 722 -29.59 -21.10 42.14
N ALA A 723 -29.35 -20.26 41.13
CA ALA A 723 -30.06 -19.00 40.94
C ALA A 723 -31.56 -19.21 40.64
N HIS A 724 -31.93 -20.16 39.77
CA HIS A 724 -33.33 -20.54 39.54
C HIS A 724 -34.03 -21.01 40.82
N LYS A 725 -33.34 -21.82 41.62
CA LYS A 725 -33.84 -22.27 42.93
C LYS A 725 -34.04 -21.11 43.91
N ALA A 726 -33.20 -20.09 43.87
CA ALA A 726 -33.38 -18.88 44.68
C ALA A 726 -34.60 -18.07 44.21
N VAL A 727 -34.78 -17.92 42.89
CA VAL A 727 -35.94 -17.25 42.31
C VAL A 727 -37.24 -17.97 42.68
N MET A 728 -37.32 -19.29 42.53
CA MET A 728 -38.51 -20.08 42.91
C MET A 728 -38.93 -19.87 44.38
N LYS A 729 -37.97 -19.65 45.29
CA LYS A 729 -38.29 -19.35 46.70
C LYS A 729 -38.71 -17.91 46.94
N ALA A 730 -38.16 -16.97 46.17
CA ALA A 730 -38.42 -15.56 46.35
C ALA A 730 -39.78 -15.14 45.78
N MET A 731 -40.21 -15.76 44.68
CA MET A 731 -41.39 -15.34 43.92
C MET A 731 -42.70 -15.67 44.62
N LYS A 732 -43.62 -14.71 44.56
CA LYS A 732 -44.99 -14.81 45.07
C LYS A 732 -45.93 -13.90 44.28
N PRO A 733 -47.25 -14.16 44.32
CA PRO A 733 -48.23 -13.26 43.73
C PRO A 733 -48.07 -11.81 44.23
N GLY A 734 -48.24 -10.85 43.33
CA GLY A 734 -48.09 -9.41 43.59
C GLY A 734 -46.69 -8.84 43.30
N MET A 735 -45.70 -9.70 43.07
CA MET A 735 -44.38 -9.26 42.57
C MET A 735 -44.44 -8.98 41.06
N HIS A 736 -43.43 -8.30 40.53
CA HIS A 736 -43.24 -8.11 39.10
C HIS A 736 -42.17 -9.06 38.56
N GLU A 737 -42.29 -9.39 37.29
CA GLU A 737 -41.38 -10.29 36.58
C GLU A 737 -39.91 -9.82 36.64
N TYR A 738 -39.62 -8.53 36.51
CA TYR A 738 -38.25 -7.99 36.62
C TYR A 738 -37.62 -8.22 38.00
N GLN A 739 -38.43 -8.47 39.04
CA GLN A 739 -37.89 -8.81 40.37
C GLN A 739 -37.34 -10.24 40.40
N ALA A 740 -37.88 -11.14 39.57
CA ALA A 740 -37.30 -12.46 39.33
C ALA A 740 -35.96 -12.35 38.63
N GLU A 741 -35.89 -11.54 37.56
CA GLU A 741 -34.64 -11.22 36.85
C GLU A 741 -33.60 -10.65 37.81
N ALA A 742 -33.97 -9.67 38.63
CA ALA A 742 -33.07 -9.08 39.62
C ALA A 742 -32.54 -10.11 40.64
N GLU A 743 -33.39 -11.01 41.12
CA GLU A 743 -32.97 -12.07 42.06
C GLU A 743 -32.03 -13.09 41.40
N PHE A 744 -32.30 -13.47 40.15
CA PHE A 744 -31.43 -14.35 39.37
C PHE A 744 -30.05 -13.73 39.16
N LEU A 745 -29.99 -12.47 38.72
CA LEU A 745 -28.76 -11.71 38.51
C LEU A 745 -27.96 -11.56 39.80
N ARG A 746 -28.64 -11.23 40.90
CA ARG A 746 -28.03 -11.12 42.23
C ARG A 746 -27.36 -12.42 42.63
N HIS A 747 -28.06 -13.56 42.51
CA HIS A 747 -27.51 -14.86 42.91
C HIS A 747 -26.33 -15.25 42.01
N SER A 748 -26.51 -15.16 40.69
CA SER A 748 -25.51 -15.52 39.68
C SER A 748 -24.20 -14.79 39.91
N TYR A 749 -24.26 -13.49 40.20
CA TYR A 749 -23.06 -12.70 40.44
C TYR A 749 -22.50 -12.90 41.86
N ALA A 750 -23.33 -12.77 42.90
CA ALA A 750 -22.85 -12.77 44.28
C ALA A 750 -22.30 -14.14 44.73
N VAL A 751 -22.85 -15.24 44.22
CA VAL A 751 -22.45 -16.60 44.59
C VAL A 751 -21.54 -17.21 43.53
N GLY A 752 -21.91 -17.07 42.25
CA GLY A 752 -21.23 -17.73 41.15
C GLY A 752 -20.11 -16.94 40.48
N GLY A 753 -19.96 -15.64 40.80
CA GLY A 753 -19.01 -14.76 40.11
C GLY A 753 -19.38 -14.49 38.64
N CYS A 754 -20.60 -14.84 38.22
CA CYS A 754 -21.09 -14.61 36.86
C CYS A 754 -21.53 -13.15 36.73
N ARG A 755 -20.63 -12.28 36.25
CA ARG A 755 -20.90 -10.84 36.07
C ARG A 755 -21.96 -10.57 34.99
N HIS A 756 -22.14 -11.51 34.07
CA HIS A 756 -23.05 -11.41 32.93
C HIS A 756 -24.01 -12.59 32.91
N VAL A 757 -25.10 -12.41 32.17
CA VAL A 757 -26.01 -13.48 31.75
C VAL A 757 -25.78 -13.80 30.28
N SER A 758 -26.15 -15.01 29.87
CA SER A 758 -25.94 -15.52 28.51
C SER A 758 -26.87 -14.87 27.49
N TYR A 759 -28.03 -14.39 27.95
CA TYR A 759 -29.06 -13.70 27.19
C TYR A 759 -29.93 -12.89 28.15
N THR A 760 -30.75 -11.98 27.63
CA THR A 760 -31.72 -11.22 28.44
C THR A 760 -32.67 -12.19 29.14
N CYS A 761 -32.82 -12.06 30.46
CA CYS A 761 -33.69 -12.94 31.24
C CYS A 761 -35.14 -12.85 30.75
N ILE A 762 -35.75 -14.00 30.52
CA ILE A 762 -37.12 -14.13 30.04
C ILE A 762 -37.96 -14.52 31.26
N CYS A 763 -38.66 -13.56 31.86
CA CYS A 763 -39.46 -13.80 33.07
C CYS A 763 -40.95 -13.71 32.74
N GLY A 764 -41.52 -14.68 32.02
CA GLY A 764 -42.93 -14.60 31.62
C GLY A 764 -43.89 -15.19 32.65
N ALA A 765 -44.89 -14.44 33.11
CA ALA A 765 -46.00 -14.93 33.93
C ALA A 765 -47.36 -14.83 33.22
N GLY A 766 -48.24 -15.79 33.48
CA GLY A 766 -49.56 -15.87 32.82
C GLY A 766 -49.40 -15.95 31.31
N THR A 767 -50.10 -15.09 30.56
CA THR A 767 -50.03 -15.05 29.09
C THR A 767 -48.63 -14.77 28.54
N ASN A 768 -47.78 -14.07 29.29
CA ASN A 768 -46.42 -13.76 28.85
C ASN A 768 -45.55 -15.01 28.72
N SER A 769 -45.87 -16.08 29.46
CA SER A 769 -45.20 -17.39 29.31
C SER A 769 -45.45 -18.05 27.93
N ALA A 770 -46.37 -17.55 27.11
CA ALA A 770 -46.53 -17.97 25.71
C ALA A 770 -45.68 -17.16 24.71
N ILE A 771 -45.00 -16.09 25.15
CA ILE A 771 -44.10 -15.28 24.32
C ILE A 771 -42.69 -15.83 24.47
N LEU A 772 -42.22 -16.58 23.48
CA LEU A 772 -41.02 -17.42 23.60
C LEU A 772 -39.77 -16.67 24.06
N HIS A 773 -39.51 -15.48 23.50
CA HIS A 773 -38.40 -14.59 23.88
C HIS A 773 -38.93 -13.29 24.52
N TYR A 774 -39.80 -13.42 25.52
CA TYR A 774 -40.23 -12.30 26.38
C TYR A 774 -39.04 -11.65 27.12
N GLY A 775 -39.20 -10.47 27.73
CA GLY A 775 -38.14 -9.79 28.49
C GLY A 775 -37.26 -8.83 27.68
N HIS A 776 -37.35 -8.82 26.34
CA HIS A 776 -36.70 -7.81 25.51
C HIS A 776 -37.28 -6.41 25.74
N ALA A 777 -36.60 -5.37 25.26
CA ALA A 777 -36.96 -3.96 25.53
C ALA A 777 -38.40 -3.53 25.14
N GLY A 778 -39.10 -4.28 24.29
CA GLY A 778 -40.50 -4.00 23.92
C GLY A 778 -41.52 -4.71 24.81
N SER A 779 -41.07 -5.59 25.71
CA SER A 779 -41.86 -6.36 26.66
C SER A 779 -40.97 -6.72 27.86
N PRO A 780 -40.54 -5.70 28.65
CA PRO A 780 -39.30 -5.73 29.43
C PRO A 780 -39.48 -6.31 30.85
N ASN A 781 -40.14 -7.46 30.98
CA ASN A 781 -40.42 -8.10 32.28
C ASN A 781 -41.19 -7.17 33.25
N ASP A 782 -42.10 -6.35 32.74
CA ASP A 782 -42.78 -5.30 33.51
C ASP A 782 -44.16 -5.69 34.03
N CYS A 783 -44.62 -6.93 33.81
CA CYS A 783 -45.94 -7.35 34.26
C CYS A 783 -45.93 -7.84 35.71
N ALA A 784 -47.04 -7.60 36.40
CA ALA A 784 -47.27 -8.13 37.74
C ALA A 784 -47.67 -9.61 37.67
N ILE A 785 -46.98 -10.44 38.44
CA ILE A 785 -47.24 -11.87 38.64
C ILE A 785 -48.51 -12.00 39.49
N LYS A 786 -49.55 -12.63 38.96
CA LYS A 786 -50.83 -12.80 39.66
C LYS A 786 -50.97 -14.20 40.26
N ASP A 787 -51.83 -14.30 41.27
CA ASP A 787 -52.21 -15.59 41.82
C ASP A 787 -52.82 -16.49 40.74
N GLY A 788 -52.49 -17.78 40.78
CA GLY A 788 -52.89 -18.76 39.76
C GLY A 788 -52.18 -18.65 38.41
N ASN A 789 -51.25 -17.71 38.20
CA ASN A 789 -50.44 -17.66 36.97
C ASN A 789 -49.45 -18.83 36.93
N MET A 790 -49.18 -19.33 35.72
CA MET A 790 -47.94 -20.07 35.45
C MET A 790 -46.82 -19.07 35.20
N CYS A 791 -45.69 -19.28 35.87
CA CYS A 791 -44.42 -18.64 35.56
C CYS A 791 -43.61 -19.56 34.66
N LEU A 792 -43.01 -19.02 33.60
CA LEU A 792 -42.00 -19.66 32.77
C LEU A 792 -40.82 -18.71 32.74
N PHE A 793 -39.80 -19.06 33.52
CA PHE A 793 -38.61 -18.24 33.65
C PHE A 793 -37.43 -18.95 33.00
N ASP A 794 -36.91 -18.32 31.96
CA ASP A 794 -35.82 -18.80 31.13
C ASP A 794 -34.64 -17.84 31.27
N MET A 795 -33.62 -18.31 31.98
CA MET A 795 -32.49 -17.51 32.44
C MET A 795 -31.24 -18.36 32.59
N GLY A 796 -30.10 -17.82 32.15
CA GLY A 796 -28.81 -18.51 32.22
C GLY A 796 -27.66 -17.56 32.51
N ALA A 797 -26.81 -17.90 33.48
CA ALA A 797 -25.62 -17.13 33.79
C ALA A 797 -24.52 -17.35 32.74
N ASN A 798 -23.57 -16.42 32.64
CA ASN A 798 -22.38 -16.54 31.81
C ASN A 798 -21.11 -16.46 32.68
N TYR A 799 -20.21 -17.43 32.53
CA TYR A 799 -18.94 -17.48 33.27
C TYR A 799 -17.76 -17.72 32.35
N GLY A 800 -16.83 -16.77 32.32
CA GLY A 800 -15.63 -16.85 31.46
C GLY A 800 -15.96 -16.94 29.97
N GLY A 801 -17.11 -16.41 29.53
CA GLY A 801 -17.62 -16.53 28.18
C GLY A 801 -18.52 -17.74 27.93
N TYR A 802 -18.54 -18.75 28.81
CA TYR A 802 -19.38 -19.94 28.64
C TYR A 802 -20.80 -19.72 29.17
N ALA A 803 -21.77 -20.17 28.38
CA ALA A 803 -23.19 -19.98 28.62
C ALA A 803 -23.85 -21.19 29.32
N ALA A 804 -24.86 -20.89 30.13
CA ALA A 804 -25.93 -21.79 30.52
C ALA A 804 -27.25 -21.30 29.94
N ASP A 805 -28.22 -22.20 29.76
CA ASP A 805 -29.57 -21.93 29.28
C ASP A 805 -30.58 -22.82 30.02
N ILE A 806 -31.36 -22.25 30.94
CA ILE A 806 -32.23 -23.05 31.81
C ILE A 806 -33.58 -22.38 31.92
N THR A 807 -34.62 -23.15 31.59
CA THR A 807 -36.00 -22.77 31.81
C THR A 807 -36.63 -23.56 32.95
N CYS A 808 -37.20 -22.84 33.92
CA CYS A 808 -38.05 -23.37 34.99
C CYS A 808 -39.48 -22.85 34.84
N SER A 809 -40.44 -23.76 34.73
CA SER A 809 -41.87 -23.43 34.77
C SER A 809 -42.50 -23.88 36.09
N PHE A 810 -43.25 -23.00 36.76
CA PHE A 810 -43.84 -23.28 38.07
C PHE A 810 -45.07 -22.39 38.36
N PRO A 811 -46.00 -22.79 39.24
CA PRO A 811 -47.13 -21.96 39.63
C PRO A 811 -46.66 -20.79 40.50
N ALA A 812 -47.12 -19.57 40.19
CA ALA A 812 -46.71 -18.36 40.88
C ALA A 812 -46.95 -18.39 42.41
N ASN A 813 -47.95 -19.15 42.85
CA ASN A 813 -48.32 -19.32 44.26
C ASN A 813 -47.75 -20.60 44.91
N GLY A 814 -46.87 -21.33 44.20
CA GLY A 814 -46.23 -22.54 44.69
C GLY A 814 -47.11 -23.79 44.70
N LYS A 815 -48.34 -23.75 44.17
CA LYS A 815 -49.22 -24.93 44.09
C LYS A 815 -49.84 -25.11 42.70
N PHE A 816 -49.66 -26.28 42.10
CA PHE A 816 -50.21 -26.55 40.78
C PHE A 816 -51.72 -26.78 40.85
N THR A 817 -52.47 -26.13 39.96
CA THR A 817 -53.86 -26.53 39.68
C THR A 817 -53.89 -27.82 38.86
N LYS A 818 -55.08 -28.43 38.71
CA LYS A 818 -55.25 -29.64 37.88
C LYS A 818 -54.83 -29.39 36.42
N ASP A 819 -55.22 -28.24 35.87
CA ASP A 819 -54.92 -27.87 34.48
C ASP A 819 -53.43 -27.56 34.29
N GLN A 820 -52.81 -26.84 35.24
CA GLN A 820 -51.37 -26.60 35.23
C GLN A 820 -50.58 -27.90 35.31
N LYS A 821 -50.98 -28.81 36.22
CA LYS A 821 -50.35 -30.13 36.40
C LYS A 821 -50.45 -30.98 35.13
N LEU A 822 -51.58 -30.94 34.43
CA LEU A 822 -51.79 -31.66 33.17
C LEU A 822 -50.79 -31.21 32.10
N VAL A 823 -50.71 -29.91 31.82
CA VAL A 823 -49.82 -29.37 30.78
C VAL A 823 -48.35 -29.53 31.19
N TYR A 824 -48.05 -29.28 32.47
CA TYR A 824 -46.69 -29.43 32.99
C TYR A 824 -46.17 -30.86 32.84
N ASN A 825 -46.97 -31.86 33.23
CA ASN A 825 -46.60 -33.26 33.12
C ASN A 825 -46.49 -33.73 31.65
N ALA A 826 -47.27 -33.15 30.73
CA ALA A 826 -47.12 -33.43 29.31
C ALA A 826 -45.73 -33.00 28.79
N VAL A 827 -45.28 -31.80 29.17
CA VAL A 827 -43.95 -31.29 28.81
C VAL A 827 -42.84 -32.07 29.53
N LEU A 828 -43.04 -32.43 30.80
CA LEU A 828 -42.10 -33.25 31.57
C LEU A 828 -41.91 -34.63 30.93
N ALA A 829 -43.00 -35.29 30.52
CA ALA A 829 -42.93 -36.57 29.82
C ALA A 829 -42.19 -36.47 28.49
N ALA A 830 -42.41 -35.41 27.72
CA ALA A 830 -41.68 -35.16 26.47
C ALA A 830 -40.18 -34.96 26.72
N ARG A 831 -39.83 -34.17 27.74
CA ARG A 831 -38.44 -33.96 28.20
C ARG A 831 -37.78 -35.27 28.61
N ASP A 832 -38.46 -36.09 29.40
CA ASP A 832 -37.92 -37.36 29.91
C ASP A 832 -37.71 -38.37 28.79
N ALA A 833 -38.64 -38.43 27.83
CA ALA A 833 -38.50 -39.27 26.64
C ALA A 833 -37.27 -38.91 25.80
N VAL A 834 -37.02 -37.61 25.56
CA VAL A 834 -35.82 -37.16 24.86
C VAL A 834 -34.56 -37.46 25.66
N CYS A 835 -34.54 -37.15 26.96
CA CYS A 835 -33.38 -37.41 27.82
C CYS A 835 -33.01 -38.90 27.89
N GLY A 836 -34.01 -39.79 27.86
CA GLY A 836 -33.79 -41.24 27.83
C GLY A 836 -33.37 -41.79 26.46
N ALA A 837 -33.65 -41.07 25.38
CA ALA A 837 -33.35 -41.50 24.01
C ALA A 837 -32.06 -40.90 23.43
N ALA A 838 -31.69 -39.68 23.85
CA ALA A 838 -30.56 -38.95 23.32
C ALA A 838 -29.23 -39.64 23.68
N ARG A 839 -28.45 -39.97 22.65
CA ARG A 839 -27.10 -40.54 22.72
C ARG A 839 -26.40 -40.36 21.38
N GLU A 840 -25.13 -40.70 21.32
CA GLU A 840 -24.39 -40.73 20.06
C GLU A 840 -25.12 -41.56 18.98
N GLY A 841 -25.11 -41.04 17.75
CA GLY A 841 -25.72 -41.71 16.59
C GLY A 841 -27.20 -41.40 16.36
N VAL A 842 -27.88 -40.74 17.31
CA VAL A 842 -29.31 -40.39 17.19
C VAL A 842 -29.48 -39.08 16.42
N SER A 843 -30.49 -38.98 15.56
CA SER A 843 -30.84 -37.76 14.83
C SER A 843 -31.52 -36.74 15.74
N TRP A 844 -31.09 -35.46 15.69
CA TRP A 844 -31.76 -34.40 16.46
C TRP A 844 -33.18 -34.11 15.97
N ILE A 845 -33.45 -34.34 14.68
CA ILE A 845 -34.81 -34.25 14.13
C ILE A 845 -35.72 -35.29 14.79
N ASP A 846 -35.22 -36.51 14.96
CA ASP A 846 -36.02 -37.60 15.55
C ASP A 846 -36.32 -37.31 17.03
N MET A 847 -35.39 -36.68 17.74
CA MET A 847 -35.63 -36.21 19.12
C MET A 847 -36.74 -35.16 19.16
N HIS A 848 -36.74 -34.20 18.25
CA HIS A 848 -37.81 -33.19 18.17
C HIS A 848 -39.17 -33.84 17.88
N LEU A 849 -39.23 -34.81 16.97
CA LEU A 849 -40.45 -35.53 16.66
C LEU A 849 -40.91 -36.43 17.82
N LEU A 850 -39.98 -37.02 18.57
CA LEU A 850 -40.26 -37.81 19.77
C LEU A 850 -40.90 -36.96 20.86
N ALA A 851 -40.31 -35.80 21.18
CA ALA A 851 -40.89 -34.86 22.16
C ALA A 851 -42.32 -34.45 21.77
N ASN A 852 -42.50 -34.06 20.52
CA ASN A 852 -43.79 -33.66 19.98
C ASN A 852 -44.84 -34.78 20.08
N ARG A 853 -44.48 -36.01 19.70
CA ARG A 853 -45.38 -37.17 19.78
C ARG A 853 -45.82 -37.43 21.22
N VAL A 854 -44.88 -37.52 22.15
CA VAL A 854 -45.17 -37.78 23.57
C VAL A 854 -46.06 -36.68 24.14
N MET A 855 -45.77 -35.42 23.82
CA MET A 855 -46.60 -34.30 24.24
C MET A 855 -48.04 -34.41 23.70
N LEU A 856 -48.23 -34.73 22.42
CA LEU A 856 -49.57 -34.93 21.85
C LEU A 856 -50.31 -36.12 22.47
N GLU A 857 -49.60 -37.21 22.79
CA GLU A 857 -50.17 -38.36 23.50
C GLU A 857 -50.68 -37.98 24.89
N GLU A 858 -49.91 -37.19 25.64
CA GLU A 858 -50.30 -36.71 26.96
C GLU A 858 -51.47 -35.70 26.90
N LEU A 859 -51.46 -34.77 25.94
CA LEU A 859 -52.59 -33.86 25.72
C LEU A 859 -53.86 -34.61 25.30
N ARG A 860 -53.74 -35.70 24.54
CA ARG A 860 -54.85 -36.60 24.21
C ARG A 860 -55.35 -37.38 25.43
N LYS A 861 -54.46 -37.92 26.27
CA LYS A 861 -54.82 -38.57 27.55
C LYS A 861 -55.55 -37.59 28.48
N GLY A 862 -55.13 -36.32 28.45
CA GLY A 862 -55.77 -35.19 29.14
C GLY A 862 -57.08 -34.70 28.49
N GLN A 863 -57.55 -35.36 27.44
CA GLN A 863 -58.79 -35.04 26.70
C GLN A 863 -58.80 -33.63 26.07
N LEU A 864 -57.64 -33.03 25.84
CA LEU A 864 -57.52 -31.78 25.10
C LEU A 864 -57.49 -32.04 23.58
N LEU A 865 -56.98 -33.21 23.21
CA LEU A 865 -56.92 -33.71 21.84
C LEU A 865 -57.70 -35.01 21.70
N GLN A 866 -58.11 -35.35 20.47
CA GLN A 866 -58.81 -36.58 20.13
C GLN A 866 -58.30 -37.17 18.81
N GLY A 867 -58.45 -38.48 18.63
CA GLY A 867 -58.03 -39.18 17.40
C GLY A 867 -56.64 -39.82 17.50
N ASP A 868 -56.07 -40.12 16.33
CA ASP A 868 -54.78 -40.79 16.18
C ASP A 868 -53.59 -39.82 16.16
N VAL A 869 -52.51 -40.15 16.87
CA VAL A 869 -51.36 -39.25 17.03
C VAL A 869 -50.47 -39.23 15.79
N ASP A 870 -50.39 -40.32 15.02
CA ASP A 870 -49.66 -40.32 13.75
C ASP A 870 -50.31 -39.36 12.76
N GLU A 871 -51.65 -39.38 12.69
CA GLU A 871 -52.38 -38.41 11.86
C GLU A 871 -52.18 -36.96 12.33
N MET A 872 -52.14 -36.71 13.66
CA MET A 872 -51.87 -35.37 14.20
C MET A 872 -50.48 -34.87 13.80
N MET A 873 -49.47 -35.74 13.89
CA MET A 873 -48.08 -35.42 13.52
C MET A 873 -47.95 -35.14 12.02
N GLU A 874 -48.65 -35.89 11.17
CA GLU A 874 -48.63 -35.67 9.72
C GLU A 874 -49.36 -34.38 9.33
N ALA A 875 -50.46 -34.06 10.00
CA ALA A 875 -51.16 -32.79 9.83
C ALA A 875 -50.35 -31.58 10.34
N GLY A 876 -49.27 -31.79 11.10
CA GLY A 876 -48.43 -30.73 11.64
C GLY A 876 -49.01 -30.07 12.90
N LEU A 877 -49.90 -30.75 13.62
CA LEU A 877 -50.53 -30.24 14.84
C LEU A 877 -49.53 -29.93 15.95
N ASN A 878 -48.42 -30.68 16.01
CA ASN A 878 -47.33 -30.44 16.95
C ASN A 878 -46.78 -29.00 16.88
N ALA A 879 -46.69 -28.42 15.68
CA ALA A 879 -46.17 -27.06 15.50
C ALA A 879 -47.12 -25.96 16.01
N ILE A 880 -48.36 -26.29 16.34
CA ILE A 880 -49.31 -25.38 16.99
C ILE A 880 -48.96 -25.22 18.48
N PHE A 881 -48.67 -26.33 19.16
CA PHE A 881 -48.38 -26.35 20.59
C PHE A 881 -46.90 -26.12 20.91
N GLN A 882 -45.98 -26.52 20.03
CA GLN A 882 -44.55 -26.24 20.13
C GLN A 882 -44.04 -25.58 18.83
N PRO A 883 -44.13 -24.25 18.71
CA PRO A 883 -43.74 -23.54 17.48
C PRO A 883 -42.22 -23.27 17.37
N HIS A 884 -41.41 -23.71 18.34
CA HIS A 884 -39.95 -23.60 18.33
C HIS A 884 -39.27 -24.97 18.17
N GLY A 885 -37.95 -24.96 17.94
CA GLY A 885 -37.16 -26.18 17.90
C GLY A 885 -37.05 -26.83 19.29
N LEU A 886 -36.70 -28.12 19.35
CA LEU A 886 -36.50 -28.83 20.63
C LEU A 886 -35.29 -28.32 21.43
N GLY A 887 -34.33 -27.68 20.78
CA GLY A 887 -33.11 -27.19 21.42
C GLY A 887 -31.99 -26.99 20.41
N HIS A 888 -30.83 -26.65 20.93
CA HIS A 888 -29.70 -26.15 20.15
C HIS A 888 -28.35 -26.41 20.83
N PHE A 889 -27.27 -26.30 20.06
CA PHE A 889 -25.94 -26.33 20.68
C PHE A 889 -25.77 -25.15 21.63
N LEU A 890 -25.01 -25.41 22.69
CA LEU A 890 -24.67 -24.48 23.75
C LEU A 890 -23.15 -24.55 24.01
N GLY A 891 -22.52 -23.41 24.29
CA GLY A 891 -21.07 -23.30 24.43
C GLY A 891 -20.65 -21.90 24.87
N LEU A 892 -19.81 -21.23 24.07
CA LEU A 892 -19.46 -19.81 24.29
C LEU A 892 -20.62 -18.87 23.95
N ASP A 893 -21.45 -19.26 22.97
CA ASP A 893 -22.69 -18.57 22.66
C ASP A 893 -23.86 -19.43 23.18
N VAL A 894 -24.96 -18.78 23.60
CA VAL A 894 -26.19 -19.49 24.01
C VAL A 894 -26.74 -20.33 22.86
N HIS A 895 -26.87 -19.71 21.69
CA HIS A 895 -27.13 -20.38 20.42
C HIS A 895 -25.80 -20.67 19.72
N ASP A 896 -25.09 -21.70 20.18
CA ASP A 896 -23.74 -22.01 19.74
C ASP A 896 -23.65 -22.40 18.25
N VAL A 897 -22.47 -22.20 17.68
CA VAL A 897 -22.20 -22.35 16.25
C VAL A 897 -22.25 -23.80 15.79
N GLY A 898 -22.24 -24.00 14.47
CA GLY A 898 -22.01 -25.32 13.89
C GLY A 898 -23.25 -26.19 13.68
N GLY A 899 -24.45 -25.64 13.87
CA GLY A 899 -25.72 -26.35 13.67
C GLY A 899 -26.00 -26.78 12.23
N TYR A 900 -25.57 -25.99 11.24
CA TYR A 900 -25.80 -26.18 9.80
C TYR A 900 -24.55 -25.81 8.98
N LEU A 901 -23.46 -26.55 9.17
CA LEU A 901 -22.22 -26.37 8.38
C LEU A 901 -22.32 -27.10 7.03
N PRO A 902 -21.53 -26.71 6.01
CA PRO A 902 -21.36 -27.51 4.80
C PRO A 902 -21.02 -28.97 5.14
N GLY A 903 -21.73 -29.93 4.54
CA GLY A 903 -21.57 -31.37 4.81
C GLY A 903 -22.38 -31.90 6.01
N CYS A 904 -23.14 -31.05 6.72
CA CYS A 904 -24.16 -31.48 7.67
C CYS A 904 -25.55 -31.51 7.01
N PRO A 905 -26.54 -32.22 7.60
CA PRO A 905 -27.91 -32.21 7.09
C PRO A 905 -28.46 -30.77 6.98
N GLU A 906 -29.12 -30.49 5.86
CA GLU A 906 -29.73 -29.19 5.61
C GLU A 906 -30.93 -28.93 6.52
N ARG A 907 -31.25 -27.65 6.69
CA ARG A 907 -32.45 -27.24 7.44
C ARG A 907 -33.69 -27.71 6.69
N SER A 908 -34.52 -28.52 7.36
CA SER A 908 -35.79 -28.96 6.82
C SER A 908 -36.71 -27.78 6.50
N SER A 909 -37.49 -27.90 5.43
CA SER A 909 -38.58 -26.97 5.10
C SER A 909 -39.90 -27.34 5.78
N LYS A 910 -40.03 -28.54 6.37
CA LYS A 910 -41.25 -29.00 7.06
C LYS A 910 -41.53 -28.09 8.26
N ALA A 911 -42.78 -27.63 8.38
CA ALA A 911 -43.20 -26.76 9.48
C ALA A 911 -42.93 -27.41 10.84
N GLY A 912 -42.52 -26.61 11.83
CA GLY A 912 -42.05 -27.08 13.14
C GLY A 912 -40.57 -27.48 13.09
N VAL A 913 -40.23 -28.47 12.26
CA VAL A 913 -38.84 -28.96 12.11
C VAL A 913 -37.92 -27.86 11.57
N ASN A 914 -38.43 -26.98 10.71
CA ASN A 914 -37.70 -25.83 10.15
C ASN A 914 -37.20 -24.82 11.21
N ARG A 915 -37.70 -24.91 12.44
CA ARG A 915 -37.28 -24.07 13.58
C ARG A 915 -36.09 -24.63 14.36
N LEU A 916 -35.69 -25.88 14.14
CA LEU A 916 -34.53 -26.48 14.79
C LEU A 916 -33.25 -25.72 14.46
N ARG A 917 -32.38 -25.50 15.45
CA ARG A 917 -31.08 -24.82 15.23
C ARG A 917 -29.96 -25.76 14.80
N THR A 918 -30.21 -27.07 14.78
CA THR A 918 -29.36 -28.06 14.11
C THR A 918 -30.21 -29.22 13.58
N ALA A 919 -29.78 -29.86 12.50
CA ALA A 919 -30.34 -31.11 12.00
C ALA A 919 -29.34 -32.28 12.08
N ARG A 920 -28.26 -32.11 12.86
CA ARG A 920 -27.16 -33.08 12.92
C ARG A 920 -27.55 -34.34 13.67
N THR A 921 -26.87 -35.42 13.33
CA THR A 921 -26.76 -36.60 14.18
C THR A 921 -25.88 -36.27 15.39
N LEU A 922 -26.36 -36.62 16.58
CA LEU A 922 -25.67 -36.40 17.84
C LEU A 922 -24.36 -37.18 17.90
N LYS A 923 -23.33 -36.55 18.48
CA LYS A 923 -22.03 -37.16 18.76
C LYS A 923 -21.64 -36.91 20.21
N ALA A 924 -20.92 -37.85 20.83
CA ALA A 924 -20.40 -37.66 22.17
C ALA A 924 -19.52 -36.38 22.23
N GLY A 925 -19.66 -35.62 23.31
CA GLY A 925 -19.00 -34.34 23.50
C GLY A 925 -19.77 -33.14 22.93
N MET A 926 -20.88 -33.33 22.21
CA MET A 926 -21.81 -32.24 21.91
C MET A 926 -22.56 -31.82 23.18
N TYR A 927 -22.60 -30.52 23.46
CA TYR A 927 -23.39 -29.90 24.53
C TYR A 927 -24.52 -29.08 23.91
N LEU A 928 -25.75 -29.28 24.39
CA LEU A 928 -26.97 -28.73 23.83
C LEU A 928 -28.11 -28.63 24.85
N THR A 929 -29.10 -27.81 24.55
CA THR A 929 -30.36 -27.70 25.30
C THR A 929 -31.36 -28.80 24.90
N ILE A 930 -32.13 -29.30 25.86
CA ILE A 930 -33.38 -30.05 25.64
C ILE A 930 -34.50 -29.23 26.26
N GLU A 931 -35.29 -28.54 25.43
CA GLU A 931 -36.27 -27.53 25.83
C GLU A 931 -37.67 -27.75 25.24
N PRO A 932 -38.32 -28.92 25.38
CA PRO A 932 -39.70 -29.06 24.93
C PRO A 932 -40.63 -28.08 25.65
N GLY A 933 -41.69 -27.66 24.97
CA GLY A 933 -42.65 -26.72 25.52
C GLY A 933 -44.03 -26.80 24.87
N CYS A 934 -45.05 -26.51 25.66
CA CYS A 934 -46.45 -26.50 25.26
C CYS A 934 -47.05 -25.12 25.55
N TYR A 935 -47.51 -24.43 24.50
CA TYR A 935 -48.06 -23.08 24.61
C TYR A 935 -49.45 -22.99 23.99
N PHE A 936 -50.29 -22.17 24.59
CA PHE A 936 -51.62 -21.84 24.08
C PHE A 936 -51.59 -20.45 23.44
N ILE A 937 -50.93 -20.35 22.29
CA ILE A 937 -50.73 -19.09 21.56
C ILE A 937 -51.97 -18.79 20.74
N GLU A 938 -52.67 -17.72 21.13
CA GLU A 938 -53.99 -17.34 20.62
C GLU A 938 -54.08 -17.29 19.07
N PRO A 939 -53.17 -16.65 18.31
CA PRO A 939 -53.18 -16.72 16.84
C PRO A 939 -53.02 -18.13 16.26
N LEU A 940 -52.20 -18.98 16.88
CA LEU A 940 -51.97 -20.35 16.39
C LEU A 940 -53.17 -21.25 16.71
N MET A 941 -53.76 -21.10 17.90
CA MET A 941 -54.99 -21.79 18.29
C MET A 941 -56.15 -21.43 17.35
N ASN A 942 -56.34 -20.13 17.08
CA ASN A 942 -57.40 -19.68 16.17
C ASN A 942 -57.18 -20.21 14.74
N LYS A 943 -55.93 -20.26 14.27
CA LYS A 943 -55.58 -20.89 12.98
C LYS A 943 -55.89 -22.38 12.97
N ALA A 944 -55.58 -23.10 14.04
CA ALA A 944 -55.82 -24.54 14.12
C ALA A 944 -57.33 -24.86 14.21
N TYR A 945 -58.13 -24.02 14.87
CA TYR A 945 -59.58 -24.14 14.88
C TYR A 945 -60.23 -23.84 13.53
N SER A 946 -59.66 -22.94 12.72
CA SER A 946 -60.21 -22.60 11.40
C SER A 946 -59.81 -23.57 10.29
N ASP A 947 -58.81 -24.42 10.51
CA ASP A 947 -58.33 -25.41 9.55
C ASP A 947 -59.03 -26.77 9.78
N PRO A 948 -59.83 -27.30 8.83
CA PRO A 948 -60.49 -28.60 8.97
C PRO A 948 -59.52 -29.79 9.13
N SER A 949 -58.30 -29.67 8.61
CA SER A 949 -57.28 -30.72 8.73
C SER A 949 -56.73 -30.86 10.15
N LEU A 950 -56.77 -29.78 10.93
CA LEU A 950 -56.29 -29.71 12.32
C LEU A 950 -57.44 -29.77 13.33
N SER A 951 -58.52 -29.03 13.08
CA SER A 951 -59.64 -28.85 14.03
C SER A 951 -60.35 -30.15 14.40
N LYS A 952 -60.34 -31.17 13.53
CA LYS A 952 -60.88 -32.51 13.83
C LYS A 952 -60.20 -33.18 15.04
N PHE A 953 -58.96 -32.80 15.36
CA PHE A 953 -58.20 -33.35 16.49
C PHE A 953 -58.34 -32.53 17.78
N LEU A 954 -58.94 -31.34 17.72
CA LEU A 954 -59.01 -30.40 18.85
C LEU A 954 -60.34 -30.58 19.59
N VAL A 955 -60.30 -30.87 20.89
CA VAL A 955 -61.50 -30.86 21.75
C VAL A 955 -61.74 -29.45 22.25
N LYS A 956 -62.42 -28.65 21.43
CA LYS A 956 -62.54 -27.19 21.60
C LYS A 956 -63.08 -26.80 22.97
N GLU A 957 -64.09 -27.49 23.48
CA GLU A 957 -64.72 -27.21 24.78
C GLU A 957 -63.73 -27.34 25.94
N ASN A 958 -62.78 -28.27 25.83
CA ASN A 958 -61.76 -28.50 26.84
C ASN A 958 -60.56 -27.55 26.68
N LEU A 959 -60.16 -27.26 25.45
CA LEU A 959 -59.04 -26.39 25.11
C LEU A 959 -59.32 -24.91 25.40
N ASP A 960 -60.57 -24.45 25.23
CA ASP A 960 -60.91 -23.04 25.46
C ASP A 960 -60.69 -22.60 26.92
N ARG A 961 -60.67 -23.54 27.88
CA ARG A 961 -60.29 -23.28 29.29
C ARG A 961 -58.82 -22.89 29.46
N PHE A 962 -57.96 -23.24 28.50
CA PHE A 962 -56.53 -22.91 28.47
C PHE A 962 -56.25 -21.62 27.71
N ARG A 963 -57.29 -20.91 27.23
CA ARG A 963 -57.08 -19.54 26.74
C ARG A 963 -56.53 -18.68 27.88
N ASN A 964 -55.50 -17.92 27.55
CA ASN A 964 -54.73 -17.11 28.51
C ASN A 964 -53.93 -17.91 29.56
N PHE A 965 -53.84 -19.23 29.44
CA PHE A 965 -52.97 -20.06 30.30
C PHE A 965 -51.50 -19.64 30.17
N GLY A 966 -51.09 -19.27 28.96
CA GLY A 966 -49.70 -19.04 28.61
C GLY A 966 -49.06 -20.31 28.08
N GLY A 967 -47.99 -20.78 28.71
CA GLY A 967 -47.34 -22.04 28.36
C GLY A 967 -46.38 -22.56 29.42
N VAL A 968 -45.83 -23.73 29.14
CA VAL A 968 -44.81 -24.41 29.94
C VAL A 968 -43.64 -24.76 29.03
N ARG A 969 -42.42 -24.47 29.49
CA ARG A 969 -41.16 -25.00 28.93
C ARG A 969 -40.30 -25.56 30.05
N ILE A 970 -39.68 -26.70 29.79
CA ILE A 970 -38.73 -27.34 30.71
C ILE A 970 -37.45 -27.52 29.92
N GLU A 971 -36.38 -26.86 30.35
CA GLU A 971 -35.12 -26.83 29.60
C GLU A 971 -33.92 -27.22 30.43
N ASP A 972 -33.20 -28.22 29.94
CA ASP A 972 -31.97 -28.74 30.52
C ASP A 972 -30.77 -28.57 29.59
N ASP A 973 -29.62 -28.28 30.17
CA ASP A 973 -28.34 -28.28 29.49
C ASP A 973 -27.68 -29.66 29.60
N VAL A 974 -27.46 -30.32 28.45
CA VAL A 974 -27.01 -31.72 28.44
C VAL A 974 -25.78 -31.92 27.58
N LEU A 975 -24.85 -32.73 28.09
CA LEU A 975 -23.71 -33.25 27.34
C LEU A 975 -24.07 -34.62 26.78
N ILE A 976 -23.99 -34.79 25.46
CA ILE A 976 -24.15 -36.09 24.82
C ILE A 976 -22.94 -36.96 25.14
N THR A 977 -23.22 -38.19 25.56
CA THR A 977 -22.22 -39.24 25.77
C THR A 977 -22.44 -40.35 24.75
N LYS A 978 -21.59 -41.38 24.77
CA LYS A 978 -21.72 -42.52 23.86
C LYS A 978 -23.03 -43.27 24.08
N ASP A 979 -23.44 -43.43 25.34
CA ASP A 979 -24.54 -44.32 25.72
C ASP A 979 -25.78 -43.57 26.24
N GLY A 980 -25.74 -42.24 26.32
CA GLY A 980 -26.82 -41.42 26.86
C GLY A 980 -26.46 -39.93 26.93
N ILE A 981 -26.91 -39.28 28.00
CA ILE A 981 -26.57 -37.89 28.32
C ILE A 981 -25.99 -37.76 29.73
N ASP A 982 -25.29 -36.66 29.97
CA ASP A 982 -24.95 -36.15 31.29
C ASP A 982 -25.63 -34.78 31.44
N ASN A 983 -26.66 -34.70 32.29
CA ASN A 983 -27.45 -33.48 32.50
C ASN A 983 -26.77 -32.59 33.54
N PHE A 984 -26.44 -31.34 33.15
CA PHE A 984 -25.76 -30.40 34.03
C PHE A 984 -26.74 -29.51 34.80
N THR A 985 -28.02 -29.52 34.45
CA THR A 985 -29.07 -28.74 35.09
C THR A 985 -29.59 -29.44 36.35
N LEU A 986 -29.58 -28.73 37.48
CA LEU A 986 -29.83 -29.25 38.83
C LEU A 986 -30.93 -28.47 39.56
N VAL A 987 -32.14 -28.49 38.99
CA VAL A 987 -33.35 -27.83 39.51
C VAL A 987 -34.47 -28.85 39.79
N PRO A 988 -35.44 -28.53 40.67
CA PRO A 988 -36.68 -29.30 40.82
C PRO A 988 -37.41 -29.48 39.48
N ARG A 989 -37.84 -30.71 39.14
CA ARG A 989 -38.51 -31.01 37.87
C ARG A 989 -39.85 -31.71 38.02
N THR A 990 -40.05 -32.52 39.05
CA THR A 990 -41.39 -33.08 39.27
C THR A 990 -42.28 -32.04 39.95
N VAL A 991 -43.60 -32.16 39.77
CA VAL A 991 -44.58 -31.32 40.46
C VAL A 991 -44.35 -31.33 41.97
N ASP A 992 -44.12 -32.50 42.54
CA ASP A 992 -43.93 -32.66 43.98
C ASP A 992 -42.62 -32.01 44.44
N GLU A 993 -41.54 -32.10 43.66
CA GLU A 993 -40.27 -31.42 43.96
C GLU A 993 -40.40 -29.90 43.91
N ILE A 994 -41.11 -29.35 42.93
CA ILE A 994 -41.31 -27.90 42.78
C ILE A 994 -42.15 -27.37 43.94
N GLU A 995 -43.29 -27.99 44.23
CA GLU A 995 -44.15 -27.57 45.34
C GLU A 995 -43.42 -27.68 46.69
N ALA A 996 -42.65 -28.77 46.90
CA ALA A 996 -41.85 -28.94 48.11
C ALA A 996 -40.68 -27.94 48.21
N TRP A 997 -40.14 -27.48 47.08
CA TRP A 997 -39.07 -26.48 47.05
C TRP A 997 -39.60 -25.07 47.35
N MET A 998 -40.73 -24.70 46.76
CA MET A 998 -41.37 -23.39 46.92
C MET A 998 -42.06 -23.21 48.28
N ALA A 999 -42.45 -24.30 48.94
CA ALA A 999 -43.01 -24.24 50.29
C ALA A 999 -42.00 -23.92 51.41
N LYS A 1000 -40.70 -23.88 51.08
CA LYS A 1000 -39.58 -23.58 52.01
C LYS A 1000 -39.17 -22.13 51.92
#